data_AF-A0A1M5E1Y4-F1
#
_entry.id   AF-A0A1M5E1Y4-F1
#
_cell.length_a   1.000
_cell.length_b   1.000
_cell.length_c   1.000
_cell.angle_alpha   90.00
_cell.angle_beta   90.00
_cell.angle_gamma   90.00
#
_symmetry.space_group_name_H-M   'P 1'
#
loop_
_entity.id
_entity.type
_entity.pdbx_description
1 polymer ?
#
loop_
_entity_poly.entity_id
_entity_poly.type
_entity_poly.pdbx_seq_one_letter_code
_entity_poly.pdbx_strand_id
1 'polypeptide(L)'
;MYIVNVKNIVCLLLVLFFCLWGMGCSNSESFSSAQENTMQDVLAQNGFVLVRASGNPVTLGTDDESASVKDRPSMVANFDYDFWMGKHEVTCGEMGLDCDDSLPATDVTYFDAVLYANKLSKAEGFDTAYTYSKATFDENGACTGLESLLFWSSKEAFRLPTEAEWAYAANQGWNPDGSWNSNNSGFKLHHVCSSYVNKLGLCDMAGNAKEWVEDALVPFVSMEILDYIGVQGNSLLDERVVKGGSYRDGPSDMKIFKRGDIYTVTSSSKADYIGFRLAFGAILNPGKLDNEGHMNSAAVSILAQSKDVNHFNAGLRSKLVFRNDVTHSLTYLYYPAVGAPITANLNFGISAYHPDISPDGNWLAFCTGLEGVSGQSKVYVYPLDGGDLVELNVEQAAIPRWRVLPGGDTVLVYVTNAGNNKIDSTFFASSTWQVKFANGKFGTSEKLFDGAYHGGVSENDELAVTGARLLRSRVKGEDGIWYNGEQACNVSLSRGGADRTLFLDFASKSGKAFVGSAYGVHERAFVADSDGKMVLSVAAPEGYAFDHTEWVLGSDSVFVATLTNANGAHKKVVLVNAYTGEILDLAEGDELWHPVMWRDIAGRDSLDPLLDLDSAGVYYTAGAPFFVLELRVQMENFWKMRDSVTAVALGSSRTMYGVHAPWVKSQKLLNMAFSSGDIYGIDYLARNYALQHLPKLKYLVLETSIDFLWVTEAASWQIVFASVPGYRYDESHDFWKDGVPKGLEKLVSGVPKPQSEMTSPAKLGEFLLPANGWGSPNVMHDTTFMRATDPIVVNNLEKYRNLVKLAKSQGVTVVFLIPPQNPEYAKTGSFGIYGALRSDVQKIIDELSSMGAVVFDENNMGKHAYTDDMAFNEDHLSKKGAERLSARLDSLFVDLQK
;
A
#
# COMPACT_ATOMS: atom_id res chain seq x y z
N MET A 1 26.47 61.39 -2.56
CA MET A 1 26.93 62.52 -1.71
C MET A 1 27.48 61.91 -0.43
N TYR A 2 28.80 61.98 -0.25
CA TYR A 2 29.63 61.69 0.95
C TYR A 2 29.68 60.22 1.48
N ILE A 3 30.79 59.45 1.32
CA ILE A 3 32.13 59.49 2.00
C ILE A 3 32.07 58.67 3.32
N VAL A 4 32.97 57.75 3.76
CA VAL A 4 34.33 57.21 3.45
C VAL A 4 34.50 56.00 4.42
N ASN A 5 35.10 54.83 4.15
CA ASN A 5 36.43 54.42 3.65
C ASN A 5 37.59 54.47 4.70
N VAL A 6 38.47 53.47 4.61
CA VAL A 6 39.90 53.45 4.99
C VAL A 6 40.33 53.17 6.44
N LYS A 7 40.85 51.93 6.60
CA LYS A 7 42.15 51.54 7.19
C LYS A 7 42.60 52.19 8.51
N ASN A 8 42.77 51.33 9.52
CA ASN A 8 44.04 51.26 10.26
C ASN A 8 44.71 49.92 9.98
N ILE A 9 45.10 49.79 8.70
CA ILE A 9 46.23 48.98 8.24
C ILE A 9 47.47 49.86 8.46
N VAL A 10 48.62 49.23 8.69
CA VAL A 10 49.98 49.79 8.66
C VAL A 10 50.49 50.28 10.03
N CYS A 11 50.72 49.36 10.97
CA CYS A 11 51.84 49.56 11.92
C CYS A 11 52.48 48.28 12.51
N LEU A 12 52.06 47.07 12.14
CA LEU A 12 52.69 45.84 12.67
C LEU A 12 53.17 44.85 11.60
N LEU A 13 53.40 45.35 10.38
CA LEU A 13 54.26 44.71 9.39
C LEU A 13 55.56 45.53 9.36
N LEU A 14 56.67 44.90 9.75
CA LEU A 14 58.09 45.25 9.53
C LEU A 14 59.00 45.02 10.76
N VAL A 15 58.72 43.96 11.52
CA VAL A 15 59.76 43.19 12.22
C VAL A 15 59.43 41.73 11.85
N LEU A 16 59.65 41.29 10.60
CA LEU A 16 60.98 40.98 10.04
C LEU A 16 61.87 40.43 11.17
N PHE A 17 62.33 39.21 11.17
CA PHE A 17 62.56 38.25 10.11
C PHE A 17 63.24 37.10 10.86
N PHE A 18 63.04 35.85 10.46
CA PHE A 18 64.08 34.83 10.53
C PHE A 18 64.81 34.64 11.89
N CYS A 19 64.44 33.60 12.62
CA CYS A 19 65.22 32.36 12.65
C CYS A 19 65.03 31.52 13.93
N LEU A 20 64.81 30.24 13.68
CA LEU A 20 65.51 29.11 14.32
C LEU A 20 65.11 28.73 15.75
N TRP A 21 64.38 27.60 15.79
CA TRP A 21 64.77 26.35 16.46
C TRP A 21 64.95 26.36 17.98
N GLY A 22 64.20 25.45 18.62
CA GLY A 22 64.69 24.69 19.76
C GLY A 22 63.73 24.62 20.94
N MET A 23 63.06 23.46 21.03
CA MET A 23 62.65 22.75 22.26
C MET A 23 62.16 23.58 23.46
N GLY A 24 60.89 23.37 23.84
CA GLY A 24 60.36 23.85 25.11
C GLY A 24 59.04 23.21 25.52
N CYS A 25 59.09 21.97 26.01
CA CYS A 25 58.19 21.46 27.05
C CYS A 25 58.48 22.23 28.37
N SER A 26 57.63 22.34 29.38
CA SER A 26 56.21 22.06 29.63
C SER A 26 55.98 22.58 31.05
N ASN A 27 54.83 23.19 31.33
CA ASN A 27 54.05 23.01 32.57
C ASN A 27 52.95 24.07 32.64
N SER A 28 51.71 23.64 32.47
CA SER A 28 50.59 24.03 33.35
C SER A 28 49.38 23.14 33.06
N GLU A 29 48.92 22.50 34.13
CA GLU A 29 47.60 21.93 34.40
C GLU A 29 46.66 21.75 33.19
N SER A 30 46.59 20.51 32.69
CA SER A 30 45.58 20.09 31.74
C SER A 30 44.28 19.78 32.47
N PHE A 31 43.29 20.64 32.25
CA PHE A 31 41.88 20.29 32.22
C PHE A 31 41.73 18.95 31.47
N SER A 32 41.16 17.92 32.09
CA SER A 32 40.88 16.67 31.35
C SER A 32 39.80 16.97 30.32
N SER A 33 40.18 17.13 29.06
CA SER A 33 39.26 17.05 27.95
C SER A 33 38.63 15.66 27.98
N ALA A 34 37.29 15.60 28.03
CA ALA A 34 36.55 14.40 27.68
C ALA A 34 37.07 13.95 26.31
N GLN A 35 37.53 12.70 26.24
CA GLN A 35 38.00 12.09 25.01
C GLN A 35 36.78 11.92 24.11
N GLU A 36 36.68 12.72 23.04
CA GLU A 36 35.68 12.51 21.99
C GLU A 36 36.01 11.16 21.32
N ASN A 37 35.21 10.12 21.60
CA ASN A 37 35.31 8.84 20.92
C ASN A 37 34.96 9.03 19.45
N THR A 38 35.75 8.46 18.53
CA THR A 38 35.43 8.52 17.10
C THR A 38 34.28 7.55 16.77
N MET A 39 33.54 7.79 15.68
CA MET A 39 32.48 6.89 15.21
C MET A 39 32.96 5.43 15.07
N GLN A 40 34.20 5.21 14.65
CA GLN A 40 34.78 3.86 14.54
C GLN A 40 34.97 3.20 15.91
N ASP A 41 35.31 3.98 16.95
CA ASP A 41 35.45 3.46 18.31
C ASP A 41 34.09 3.03 18.87
N VAL A 42 33.04 3.82 18.62
CA VAL A 42 31.66 3.50 19.04
C VAL A 42 31.16 2.21 18.37
N LEU A 43 31.40 2.06 17.06
CA LEU A 43 30.96 0.87 16.31
C LEU A 43 31.74 -0.38 16.72
N ALA A 44 33.05 -0.25 16.95
CA ALA A 44 33.86 -1.36 17.44
C ALA A 44 33.47 -1.77 18.88
N GLN A 45 33.15 -0.81 19.75
CA GLN A 45 32.66 -1.08 21.12
C GLN A 45 31.31 -1.81 21.11
N ASN A 46 30.42 -1.46 20.19
CA ASN A 46 29.13 -2.13 19.99
C ASN A 46 29.21 -3.42 19.16
N GLY A 47 30.41 -3.95 18.89
CA GLY A 47 30.57 -5.23 18.22
C GLY A 47 30.25 -5.22 16.71
N PHE A 48 30.38 -4.08 16.03
CA PHE A 48 30.20 -3.99 14.58
C PHE A 48 31.49 -4.24 13.81
N VAL A 49 31.36 -4.85 12.65
CA VAL A 49 32.43 -5.14 11.71
C VAL A 49 32.25 -4.29 10.45
N LEU A 50 33.33 -3.65 9.99
CA LEU A 50 33.34 -2.94 8.70
C LEU A 50 33.33 -3.95 7.54
N VAL A 51 32.31 -3.85 6.69
CA VAL A 51 32.14 -4.64 5.47
C VAL A 51 32.52 -3.79 4.26
N ARG A 52 33.59 -4.20 3.56
CA ARG A 52 34.08 -3.49 2.37
C ARG A 52 33.36 -3.93 1.10
N ALA A 53 32.15 -3.41 0.90
CA ALA A 53 31.29 -3.79 -0.22
C ALA A 53 31.48 -2.90 -1.45
N SER A 54 31.97 -1.65 -1.31
CA SER A 54 32.10 -0.69 -2.40
C SER A 54 32.82 -1.29 -3.62
N GLY A 55 32.17 -1.25 -4.78
CA GLY A 55 32.68 -1.78 -6.05
C GLY A 55 32.63 -3.31 -6.18
N ASN A 56 32.05 -4.04 -5.24
CA ASN A 56 31.95 -5.50 -5.24
C ASN A 56 30.48 -5.95 -5.28
N PRO A 57 29.97 -6.46 -6.41
CA PRO A 57 28.56 -6.86 -6.51
C PRO A 57 28.22 -8.13 -5.69
N VAL A 58 26.93 -8.28 -5.39
CA VAL A 58 26.32 -9.51 -4.87
C VAL A 58 25.16 -9.95 -5.76
N THR A 59 24.98 -11.27 -5.91
CA THR A 59 23.78 -11.83 -6.55
C THR A 59 22.72 -12.13 -5.50
N LEU A 60 21.52 -11.58 -5.72
CA LEU A 60 20.30 -11.90 -5.01
C LEU A 60 19.45 -12.87 -5.84
N GLY A 61 18.64 -13.69 -5.18
CA GLY A 61 17.79 -14.66 -5.85
C GLY A 61 18.56 -15.77 -6.58
N THR A 62 17.87 -16.49 -7.44
CA THR A 62 18.43 -17.60 -8.24
C THR A 62 17.67 -17.75 -9.56
N ASP A 63 18.30 -18.38 -10.54
CA ASP A 63 17.65 -18.80 -11.80
C ASP A 63 17.30 -20.29 -11.81
N ASP A 64 17.50 -20.99 -10.69
CA ASP A 64 17.11 -22.40 -10.54
C ASP A 64 15.58 -22.54 -10.62
N GLU A 65 15.08 -23.17 -11.68
CA GLU A 65 13.64 -23.34 -11.93
C GLU A 65 12.90 -24.11 -10.82
N SER A 66 13.63 -24.90 -10.01
CA SER A 66 13.07 -25.61 -8.85
C SER A 66 12.89 -24.74 -7.61
N ALA A 67 13.44 -23.52 -7.61
CA ALA A 67 13.29 -22.56 -6.53
C ALA A 67 11.90 -21.88 -6.54
N SER A 68 11.52 -21.37 -5.37
CA SER A 68 10.26 -20.63 -5.22
C SER A 68 10.22 -19.42 -6.15
N VAL A 69 9.03 -19.08 -6.66
CA VAL A 69 8.85 -17.92 -7.54
C VAL A 69 9.33 -16.63 -6.87
N LYS A 70 9.22 -16.52 -5.54
CA LYS A 70 9.68 -15.34 -4.78
C LYS A 70 11.20 -15.19 -4.69
N ASP A 71 11.94 -16.28 -4.90
CA ASP A 71 13.40 -16.29 -4.86
C ASP A 71 14.00 -16.13 -6.28
N ARG A 72 13.18 -15.90 -7.30
CA ARG A 72 13.56 -15.78 -8.71
C ARG A 72 13.09 -14.45 -9.31
N PRO A 73 13.69 -13.98 -10.42
CA PRO A 73 14.95 -14.44 -11.04
C PRO A 73 16.17 -14.05 -10.20
N SER A 74 17.38 -14.38 -10.67
CA SER A 74 18.59 -13.79 -10.10
C SER A 74 18.72 -12.30 -10.47
N MET A 75 19.25 -11.50 -9.55
CA MET A 75 19.44 -10.05 -9.68
C MET A 75 20.81 -9.66 -9.13
N VAL A 76 21.50 -8.73 -9.77
CA VAL A 76 22.82 -8.24 -9.32
C VAL A 76 22.65 -6.91 -8.59
N ALA A 77 23.08 -6.84 -7.34
CA ALA A 77 23.16 -5.61 -6.57
C ALA A 77 24.63 -5.15 -6.47
N ASN A 78 24.88 -3.91 -6.88
CA ASN A 78 26.17 -3.22 -6.76
C ASN A 78 26.16 -2.30 -5.54
N PHE A 79 27.33 -1.96 -5.00
CA PHE A 79 27.49 -1.02 -3.89
C PHE A 79 28.45 0.10 -4.28
N ASP A 80 28.11 1.35 -4.01
CA ASP A 80 29.04 2.50 -4.06
C ASP A 80 29.60 2.88 -2.67
N TYR A 81 29.17 2.18 -1.63
CA TYR A 81 29.49 2.45 -0.23
C TYR A 81 30.00 1.21 0.51
N ASP A 82 30.71 1.46 1.62
CA ASP A 82 31.01 0.46 2.64
C ASP A 82 30.05 0.67 3.82
N PHE A 83 29.74 -0.39 4.56
CA PHE A 83 28.82 -0.32 5.71
C PHE A 83 29.37 -1.12 6.89
N TRP A 84 28.81 -0.90 8.07
CA TRP A 84 29.11 -1.69 9.27
C TRP A 84 27.97 -2.65 9.55
N MET A 85 28.27 -3.85 10.03
CA MET A 85 27.27 -4.85 10.40
C MET A 85 27.59 -5.46 11.76
N GLY A 86 26.56 -5.66 12.58
CA GLY A 86 26.66 -6.31 13.88
C GLY A 86 27.24 -7.72 13.74
N LYS A 87 28.19 -8.06 14.60
CA LYS A 87 28.91 -9.34 14.57
C LYS A 87 28.00 -10.56 14.72
N HIS A 88 26.97 -10.45 15.55
CA HIS A 88 25.97 -11.47 15.83
C HIS A 88 24.54 -10.90 15.70
N GLU A 89 23.53 -11.76 15.82
CA GLU A 89 22.15 -11.35 16.07
C GLU A 89 22.06 -10.52 17.35
N VAL A 90 21.12 -9.57 17.41
CA VAL A 90 20.83 -8.84 18.65
C VAL A 90 20.35 -9.84 19.69
N THR A 91 20.88 -9.74 20.90
CA THR A 91 20.68 -10.69 21.99
C THR A 91 19.57 -10.27 22.95
N CYS A 92 19.06 -11.22 23.74
CA CYS A 92 18.10 -10.97 24.81
C CYS A 92 18.58 -9.89 25.79
N GLY A 93 19.87 -9.94 26.17
CA GLY A 93 20.45 -8.99 27.12
C GLY A 93 20.56 -7.57 26.56
N GLU A 94 20.86 -7.44 25.26
CA GLU A 94 20.89 -6.15 24.55
C GLU A 94 19.50 -5.52 24.43
N MET A 95 18.49 -6.32 24.09
CA MET A 95 17.12 -5.84 23.92
C MET A 95 16.37 -5.71 25.27
N GLY A 96 16.85 -6.37 26.33
CA GLY A 96 16.25 -6.39 27.65
C GLY A 96 15.03 -7.32 27.75
N LEU A 97 15.07 -8.46 27.05
CA LEU A 97 14.03 -9.49 27.06
C LEU A 97 14.23 -10.50 28.20
N ASP A 98 13.15 -11.13 28.66
CA ASP A 98 13.18 -12.14 29.73
C ASP A 98 13.61 -13.52 29.19
N CYS A 99 14.89 -13.61 28.80
CA CYS A 99 15.58 -14.82 28.34
C CYS A 99 17.07 -14.76 28.70
N ASP A 100 17.82 -15.85 28.45
CA ASP A 100 19.29 -15.86 28.67
C ASP A 100 19.95 -14.77 27.81
N ASP A 101 20.70 -13.87 28.46
CA ASP A 101 21.30 -12.67 27.87
C ASP A 101 22.10 -12.94 26.59
N SER A 102 22.67 -14.13 26.42
CA SER A 102 23.51 -14.47 25.26
C SER A 102 22.76 -15.18 24.13
N LEU A 103 21.47 -15.46 24.30
CA LEU A 103 20.63 -15.97 23.21
C LEU A 103 20.20 -14.83 22.28
N PRO A 104 19.99 -15.11 20.99
CA PRO A 104 19.39 -14.15 20.07
C PRO A 104 17.98 -13.76 20.56
N ALA A 105 17.65 -12.47 20.43
CA ALA A 105 16.32 -11.94 20.68
C ALA A 105 15.38 -12.39 19.55
N THR A 106 14.58 -13.42 19.83
CA THR A 106 13.53 -13.91 18.94
C THR A 106 12.14 -13.66 19.53
N ASP A 107 11.10 -14.04 18.80
CA ASP A 107 9.70 -13.66 19.10
C ASP A 107 9.50 -12.13 19.09
N VAL A 108 10.18 -11.47 18.16
CA VAL A 108 10.15 -10.02 17.95
C VAL A 108 9.63 -9.68 16.55
N THR A 109 8.88 -8.60 16.45
CA THR A 109 8.39 -8.09 15.17
C THR A 109 9.47 -7.29 14.43
N TYR A 110 9.27 -7.03 13.14
CA TYR A 110 10.09 -6.07 12.40
C TYR A 110 10.05 -4.68 13.06
N PHE A 111 8.89 -4.27 13.60
CA PHE A 111 8.75 -2.98 14.28
C PHE A 111 9.55 -2.91 15.58
N ASP A 112 9.62 -3.99 16.35
CA ASP A 112 10.47 -4.05 17.54
C ASP A 112 11.94 -3.84 17.17
N ALA A 113 12.40 -4.48 16.09
CA ALA A 113 13.75 -4.31 15.57
C ALA A 113 14.04 -2.87 15.13
N VAL A 114 13.09 -2.23 14.42
CA VAL A 114 13.15 -0.81 14.02
C VAL A 114 13.23 0.12 15.22
N LEU A 115 12.39 -0.11 16.23
CA LEU A 115 12.40 0.67 17.46
C LEU A 115 13.72 0.51 18.22
N TYR A 116 14.26 -0.70 18.26
CA TYR A 116 15.56 -0.98 18.87
C TYR A 116 16.71 -0.28 18.14
N ALA A 117 16.74 -0.31 16.81
CA ALA A 117 17.73 0.40 16.01
C ALA A 117 17.73 1.91 16.31
N ASN A 118 16.55 2.53 16.32
CA ASN A 118 16.39 3.94 16.68
C ASN A 118 16.82 4.25 18.12
N LYS A 119 16.51 3.35 19.06
CA LYS A 119 16.93 3.48 20.47
C LYS A 119 18.45 3.47 20.58
N LEU A 120 19.12 2.56 19.88
CA LEU A 120 20.58 2.47 19.87
C LEU A 120 21.22 3.69 19.22
N SER A 121 20.70 4.16 18.07
CA SER A 121 21.10 5.44 17.45
C SER A 121 21.11 6.59 18.44
N LYS A 122 20.00 6.78 19.16
CA LYS A 122 19.88 7.87 20.14
C LYS A 122 20.83 7.69 21.33
N ALA A 123 21.01 6.46 21.81
CA ALA A 123 21.90 6.16 22.94
C ALA A 123 23.36 6.51 22.62
N GLU A 124 23.77 6.29 21.37
CA GLU A 124 25.13 6.54 20.88
C GLU A 124 25.33 7.95 20.27
N GLY A 125 24.29 8.81 20.30
CA GLY A 125 24.38 10.19 19.84
C GLY A 125 24.24 10.40 18.33
N PHE A 126 23.69 9.43 17.61
CA PHE A 126 23.40 9.51 16.17
C PHE A 126 21.96 9.95 15.88
N ASP A 127 21.70 10.31 14.63
CA ASP A 127 20.34 10.49 14.12
C ASP A 127 19.63 9.12 14.01
N THR A 128 18.32 9.13 13.83
CA THR A 128 17.52 7.91 13.64
C THR A 128 17.37 7.56 12.18
N ALA A 129 17.53 6.28 11.85
CA ALA A 129 17.24 5.77 10.52
C ALA A 129 15.74 5.78 10.21
N TYR A 130 14.87 5.73 11.22
CA TYR A 130 13.43 5.62 11.02
C TYR A 130 12.65 6.76 11.69
N THR A 131 11.59 7.25 11.04
CA THR A 131 10.59 8.12 11.66
C THR A 131 9.21 7.53 11.54
N TYR A 132 8.36 7.72 12.54
CA TYR A 132 6.97 7.26 12.56
C TYR A 132 6.14 8.27 13.37
N SER A 133 4.84 8.33 13.10
CA SER A 133 3.91 9.26 13.78
C SER A 133 3.32 8.64 15.05
N LYS A 134 3.14 7.32 15.09
CA LYS A 134 2.59 6.60 16.25
C LYS A 134 2.99 5.13 16.25
N ALA A 135 3.22 4.56 17.44
CA ALA A 135 3.47 3.13 17.64
C ALA A 135 2.26 2.46 18.31
N THR A 136 1.94 1.24 17.90
CA THR A 136 0.90 0.38 18.48
C THR A 136 1.55 -0.88 19.03
N PHE A 137 1.06 -1.37 20.17
CA PHE A 137 1.63 -2.52 20.89
C PHE A 137 0.54 -3.55 21.19
N ASP A 138 0.90 -4.83 21.20
CA ASP A 138 0.05 -5.90 21.73
C ASP A 138 0.08 -5.95 23.27
N GLU A 139 -0.72 -6.83 23.85
CA GLU A 139 -0.82 -7.01 25.31
C GLU A 139 0.48 -7.52 25.96
N ASN A 140 1.36 -8.14 25.16
CA ASN A 140 2.67 -8.64 25.58
C ASN A 140 3.77 -7.58 25.38
N GLY A 141 3.43 -6.39 24.92
CA GLY A 141 4.35 -5.27 24.72
C GLY A 141 5.13 -5.30 23.40
N ALA A 142 4.84 -6.21 22.47
CA ALA A 142 5.47 -6.23 21.16
C ALA A 142 4.83 -5.18 20.24
N CYS A 143 5.65 -4.47 19.47
CA CYS A 143 5.16 -3.44 18.56
C CYS A 143 4.49 -4.07 17.34
N THR A 144 3.19 -3.88 17.19
CA THR A 144 2.41 -4.46 16.08
C THR A 144 2.18 -3.51 14.94
N GLY A 145 2.58 -2.23 15.08
CA GLY A 145 2.47 -1.25 14.01
C GLY A 145 3.17 0.06 14.29
N LEU A 146 3.82 0.61 13.26
CA LEU A 146 4.34 1.98 13.23
C LEU A 146 3.62 2.77 12.14
N GLU A 147 2.77 3.72 12.54
CA GLU A 147 2.05 4.63 11.63
C GLU A 147 3.03 5.58 10.95
N SER A 148 2.87 5.81 9.64
CA SER A 148 3.75 6.70 8.85
C SER A 148 5.23 6.36 8.98
N LEU A 149 5.58 5.08 9.11
CA LEU A 149 6.98 4.65 9.13
C LEU A 149 7.68 5.11 7.85
N LEU A 150 8.84 5.75 7.98
CA LEU A 150 9.72 6.15 6.89
C LEU A 150 11.15 5.73 7.24
N PHE A 151 11.86 5.17 6.27
CA PHE A 151 13.28 4.84 6.38
C PHE A 151 14.12 5.94 5.70
N TRP A 152 14.96 6.62 6.46
CA TRP A 152 15.86 7.66 5.99
C TRP A 152 17.24 7.08 5.71
N SER A 153 17.38 6.43 4.55
CA SER A 153 18.61 5.73 4.18
C SER A 153 19.85 6.63 4.17
N SER A 154 19.70 7.94 3.95
CA SER A 154 20.80 8.90 3.93
C SER A 154 21.35 9.31 5.32
N LYS A 155 20.82 8.74 6.41
CA LYS A 155 21.25 9.06 7.77
C LYS A 155 22.36 8.12 8.23
N GLU A 156 23.38 8.70 8.87
CA GLU A 156 24.37 7.96 9.66
C GLU A 156 23.70 7.48 10.96
N ALA A 157 23.17 6.26 10.92
CA ALA A 157 22.32 5.71 11.97
C ALA A 157 22.41 4.17 12.01
N PHE A 158 22.07 3.58 13.16
CA PHE A 158 21.79 2.16 13.25
C PHE A 158 20.46 1.84 12.57
N ARG A 159 20.44 0.74 11.83
CA ARG A 159 19.29 0.28 11.03
C ARG A 159 19.34 -1.23 10.85
N LEU A 160 18.27 -1.81 10.30
CA LEU A 160 18.36 -3.17 9.76
C LEU A 160 19.27 -3.18 8.52
N PRO A 161 20.00 -4.29 8.25
CA PRO A 161 20.70 -4.45 6.98
C PRO A 161 19.71 -4.58 5.82
N THR A 162 20.08 -4.13 4.63
CA THR A 162 19.32 -4.48 3.42
C THR A 162 19.53 -5.95 3.07
N GLU A 163 18.63 -6.52 2.26
CA GLU A 163 18.79 -7.87 1.73
C GLU A 163 20.12 -7.99 0.96
N ALA A 164 20.51 -6.95 0.24
CA ALA A 164 21.78 -6.89 -0.48
C ALA A 164 22.98 -6.95 0.48
N GLU A 165 22.99 -6.08 1.49
CA GLU A 165 24.06 -6.03 2.50
C GLU A 165 24.19 -7.37 3.23
N TRP A 166 23.05 -7.94 3.65
CA TRP A 166 22.99 -9.22 4.34
C TRP A 166 23.54 -10.35 3.46
N ALA A 167 23.10 -10.43 2.20
CA ALA A 167 23.56 -11.46 1.27
C ALA A 167 25.05 -11.33 0.97
N TYR A 168 25.56 -10.10 0.82
CA TYR A 168 26.98 -9.84 0.58
C TYR A 168 27.82 -10.35 1.75
N ALA A 169 27.41 -10.01 2.97
CA ALA A 169 28.05 -10.44 4.20
C ALA A 169 28.02 -11.97 4.37
N ALA A 170 26.87 -12.60 4.14
CA ALA A 170 26.69 -14.05 4.23
C ALA A 170 27.55 -14.81 3.21
N ASN A 171 27.74 -14.25 2.01
CA ASN A 171 28.51 -14.88 0.94
C ASN A 171 30.03 -14.94 1.24
N GLN A 172 30.51 -14.24 2.26
CA GLN A 172 31.91 -14.29 2.71
C GLN A 172 32.25 -15.53 3.58
N GLY A 173 31.48 -16.61 3.46
CA GLY A 173 31.71 -17.86 4.16
C GLY A 173 30.41 -18.55 4.55
N TRP A 174 29.52 -18.78 3.59
CA TRP A 174 28.25 -19.47 3.88
C TRP A 174 28.49 -20.94 4.26
N ASN A 175 28.10 -21.35 5.47
CA ASN A 175 28.28 -22.73 5.96
C ASN A 175 27.11 -23.24 6.84
N PRO A 176 25.99 -23.64 6.23
CA PRO A 176 24.83 -24.24 6.92
C PRO A 176 25.16 -25.46 7.80
N ASP A 177 26.03 -26.35 7.33
CA ASP A 177 26.37 -27.60 8.02
C ASP A 177 27.16 -27.35 9.32
N GLY A 178 28.00 -26.31 9.33
CA GLY A 178 28.79 -25.89 10.49
C GLY A 178 28.06 -24.97 11.47
N SER A 179 26.81 -24.60 11.18
CA SER A 179 26.02 -23.66 11.99
C SER A 179 24.88 -24.37 12.75
N TRP A 180 24.17 -23.67 13.63
CA TRP A 180 23.07 -24.26 14.39
C TRP A 180 21.83 -24.54 13.53
N ASN A 181 21.47 -25.80 13.38
CA ASN A 181 20.46 -26.28 12.44
C ASN A 181 19.67 -27.47 13.02
N SER A 182 18.66 -27.97 12.29
CA SER A 182 17.78 -29.04 12.78
C SER A 182 18.51 -30.34 13.19
N ASN A 183 19.70 -30.58 12.64
CA ASN A 183 20.47 -31.80 12.89
C ASN A 183 21.32 -31.73 14.16
N ASN A 184 21.70 -30.53 14.61
CA ASN A 184 22.66 -30.35 15.71
C ASN A 184 22.18 -29.43 16.84
N SER A 185 21.11 -28.65 16.65
CA SER A 185 20.64 -27.66 17.61
C SER A 185 19.86 -28.27 18.77
N GLY A 186 19.24 -29.44 18.56
CA GLY A 186 18.25 -29.98 19.48
C GLY A 186 16.93 -29.20 19.46
N PHE A 187 16.62 -28.53 18.35
CA PHE A 187 15.43 -27.70 18.14
C PHE A 187 15.30 -26.54 19.15
N LYS A 188 16.42 -25.88 19.45
CA LYS A 188 16.46 -24.70 20.32
C LYS A 188 17.52 -23.70 19.86
N LEU A 189 17.38 -22.45 20.31
CA LEU A 189 18.38 -21.40 20.15
C LEU A 189 19.66 -21.72 20.94
N HIS A 190 20.78 -21.17 20.47
CA HIS A 190 22.08 -21.26 21.13
C HIS A 190 22.69 -19.88 21.29
N HIS A 191 23.70 -19.79 22.18
CA HIS A 191 24.41 -18.54 22.42
C HIS A 191 25.03 -18.03 21.13
N VAL A 192 24.93 -16.72 20.89
CA VAL A 192 25.53 -16.10 19.72
C VAL A 192 27.03 -16.35 19.64
N CYS A 193 27.55 -16.46 18.42
CA CYS A 193 28.94 -16.80 18.10
C CYS A 193 29.45 -18.11 18.72
N SER A 194 28.56 -19.05 19.08
CA SER A 194 28.96 -20.40 19.52
C SER A 194 29.11 -21.40 18.37
N SER A 195 28.79 -20.99 17.14
CA SER A 195 28.91 -21.79 15.92
C SER A 195 29.90 -21.18 14.91
N TYR A 196 29.74 -21.49 13.62
CA TYR A 196 30.62 -21.05 12.55
C TYR A 196 30.70 -19.52 12.43
N VAL A 197 31.92 -19.02 12.17
CA VAL A 197 32.22 -17.60 11.93
C VAL A 197 32.78 -17.43 10.52
N ASN A 198 32.23 -16.51 9.74
CA ASN A 198 32.63 -16.27 8.36
C ASN A 198 33.96 -15.47 8.25
N LYS A 199 34.44 -15.23 7.02
CA LYS A 199 35.73 -14.54 6.79
C LYS A 199 35.74 -13.07 7.22
N LEU A 200 34.58 -12.44 7.36
CA LEU A 200 34.46 -11.07 7.87
C LEU A 200 34.52 -11.05 9.41
N GLY A 201 34.37 -12.20 10.08
CA GLY A 201 34.26 -12.27 11.53
C GLY A 201 32.81 -12.18 12.04
N LEU A 202 31.82 -12.23 11.15
CA LEU A 202 30.40 -12.32 11.48
C LEU A 202 30.04 -13.78 11.77
N CYS A 203 29.28 -14.02 12.83
CA CYS A 203 28.83 -15.34 13.24
C CYS A 203 27.32 -15.51 12.98
N ASP A 204 26.89 -16.78 12.92
CA ASP A 204 25.48 -17.18 12.83
C ASP A 204 24.71 -16.59 11.65
N MET A 205 25.41 -16.21 10.56
CA MET A 205 24.74 -15.80 9.31
C MET A 205 23.86 -16.92 8.72
N ALA A 206 24.12 -18.18 9.06
CA ALA A 206 23.28 -19.32 8.74
C ALA A 206 22.80 -19.97 10.04
N GLY A 207 21.51 -20.33 10.11
CA GLY A 207 20.97 -21.04 11.26
C GLY A 207 20.84 -20.17 12.51
N ASN A 208 20.75 -20.82 13.68
CA ASN A 208 20.41 -20.18 14.97
C ASN A 208 19.07 -19.44 14.92
N ALA A 209 19.04 -18.14 14.62
CA ALA A 209 17.81 -17.39 14.36
C ALA A 209 17.73 -16.91 12.91
N LYS A 210 16.53 -16.95 12.35
CA LYS A 210 16.23 -16.30 11.07
C LYS A 210 16.21 -14.79 11.31
N GLU A 211 16.69 -14.00 10.36
CA GLU A 211 16.94 -12.58 10.60
C GLU A 211 16.06 -11.66 9.74
N TRP A 212 15.43 -10.67 10.38
CA TRP A 212 14.83 -9.53 9.70
C TRP A 212 15.87 -8.72 8.93
N VAL A 213 15.50 -8.31 7.72
CA VAL A 213 16.21 -7.30 6.93
C VAL A 213 15.26 -6.12 6.65
N GLU A 214 15.80 -5.01 6.14
CA GLU A 214 15.00 -3.81 5.84
C GLU A 214 13.94 -4.06 4.76
N ASP A 215 14.28 -4.84 3.74
CA ASP A 215 13.53 -4.99 2.51
C ASP A 215 12.14 -5.65 2.71
N ALA A 216 11.13 -5.05 2.09
CA ALA A 216 9.91 -5.75 1.72
C ALA A 216 10.19 -6.72 0.55
N LEU A 217 9.49 -7.85 0.54
CA LEU A 217 9.56 -8.85 -0.50
C LEU A 217 8.91 -8.30 -1.77
N VAL A 218 9.75 -8.05 -2.77
CA VAL A 218 9.33 -7.66 -4.12
C VAL A 218 9.93 -8.57 -5.18
N PRO A 219 9.26 -8.76 -6.33
CA PRO A 219 9.81 -9.53 -7.44
C PRO A 219 11.19 -8.98 -7.85
N PHE A 220 12.15 -9.88 -8.03
CA PHE A 220 13.44 -9.49 -8.59
C PHE A 220 13.33 -9.18 -10.08
N VAL A 221 14.30 -8.40 -10.56
CA VAL A 221 14.43 -8.05 -11.98
C VAL A 221 15.77 -8.50 -12.51
N SER A 222 15.82 -8.87 -13.79
CA SER A 222 17.03 -9.35 -14.46
C SER A 222 18.02 -8.23 -14.84
N MET A 223 18.08 -7.16 -14.06
CA MET A 223 18.99 -6.03 -14.28
C MET A 223 19.90 -5.81 -13.07
N GLU A 224 20.99 -5.07 -13.29
CA GLU A 224 21.86 -4.65 -12.20
C GLU A 224 21.32 -3.39 -11.54
N ILE A 225 21.35 -3.35 -10.20
CA ILE A 225 20.88 -2.21 -9.41
C ILE A 225 22.01 -1.74 -8.50
N LEU A 226 22.25 -0.44 -8.47
CA LEU A 226 23.20 0.18 -7.55
C LEU A 226 22.50 0.51 -6.23
N ASP A 227 23.12 0.17 -5.10
CA ASP A 227 22.68 0.52 -3.75
C ASP A 227 21.23 0.10 -3.45
N TYR A 228 20.92 -1.15 -3.77
CA TYR A 228 19.58 -1.72 -3.63
C TYR A 228 19.10 -1.74 -2.16
N ILE A 229 17.92 -1.17 -1.91
CA ILE A 229 17.24 -1.12 -0.59
C ILE A 229 15.80 -1.68 -0.60
N GLY A 230 15.39 -2.35 -1.68
CA GLY A 230 14.00 -2.78 -1.86
C GLY A 230 13.04 -1.63 -2.21
N VAL A 231 11.78 -1.74 -1.77
CA VAL A 231 10.73 -0.73 -1.95
C VAL A 231 10.49 0.07 -0.66
N GLN A 232 10.35 1.39 -0.78
CA GLN A 232 9.77 2.21 0.29
C GLN A 232 8.24 2.20 0.19
N GLY A 233 7.65 1.16 0.76
CA GLY A 233 6.23 1.03 1.03
C GLY A 233 6.10 0.31 2.35
N ASN A 234 5.47 0.95 3.33
CA ASN A 234 5.26 0.38 4.66
C ASN A 234 3.79 0.03 4.82
N SER A 235 3.26 -0.80 3.93
CA SER A 235 2.01 -1.48 4.26
C SER A 235 2.33 -2.51 5.34
N LEU A 236 1.45 -2.61 6.35
CA LEU A 236 1.50 -3.68 7.35
C LEU A 236 1.43 -5.08 6.71
N LEU A 237 1.00 -5.15 5.45
CA LEU A 237 0.70 -6.34 4.67
C LEU A 237 1.78 -6.73 3.67
N ASP A 238 2.80 -5.88 3.50
CA ASP A 238 3.91 -6.22 2.62
C ASP A 238 4.63 -7.44 3.24
N GLU A 239 4.74 -8.53 2.46
CA GLU A 239 5.55 -9.67 2.89
C GLU A 239 6.98 -9.14 3.09
N ARG A 240 7.60 -9.47 4.20
CA ARG A 240 8.94 -9.01 4.58
C ARG A 240 9.96 -10.07 4.29
N VAL A 241 11.15 -9.63 3.92
CA VAL A 241 12.25 -10.55 3.70
C VAL A 241 12.85 -10.97 5.05
N VAL A 242 13.06 -12.27 5.19
CA VAL A 242 13.82 -12.86 6.31
C VAL A 242 14.88 -13.82 5.76
N LYS A 243 16.07 -13.81 6.37
CA LYS A 243 17.28 -14.45 5.83
C LYS A 243 17.91 -15.42 6.84
N GLY A 244 18.86 -16.25 6.40
CA GLY A 244 19.69 -17.07 7.30
C GLY A 244 19.20 -18.50 7.54
N GLY A 245 17.89 -18.69 7.65
CA GLY A 245 17.35 -19.91 8.25
C GLY A 245 17.53 -19.91 9.76
N SER A 246 17.16 -20.98 10.44
CA SER A 246 17.09 -21.04 11.90
C SER A 246 17.52 -22.40 12.43
N TYR A 247 17.59 -22.52 13.76
CA TYR A 247 17.93 -23.77 14.46
C TYR A 247 17.04 -24.96 14.10
N ARG A 248 15.84 -24.71 13.54
CA ARG A 248 14.86 -25.74 13.14
C ARG A 248 14.90 -26.09 11.66
N ASP A 249 15.67 -25.36 10.86
CA ASP A 249 15.78 -25.60 9.42
C ASP A 249 16.87 -26.62 9.11
N GLY A 250 16.62 -27.48 8.11
CA GLY A 250 17.62 -28.41 7.60
C GLY A 250 18.75 -27.67 6.87
N PRO A 251 20.02 -28.14 6.96
CA PRO A 251 21.13 -27.51 6.23
C PRO A 251 20.91 -27.36 4.72
N SER A 252 20.23 -28.34 4.10
CA SER A 252 19.86 -28.29 2.68
C SER A 252 18.88 -27.17 2.36
N ASP A 253 18.06 -26.76 3.33
CA ASP A 253 17.01 -25.75 3.18
C ASP A 253 17.51 -24.33 3.44
N MET A 254 18.67 -24.17 4.07
CA MET A 254 19.31 -22.87 4.33
C MET A 254 20.13 -22.41 3.11
N LYS A 255 19.51 -21.57 2.28
CA LYS A 255 20.13 -20.97 1.09
C LYS A 255 20.22 -19.46 1.23
N ILE A 256 21.33 -18.87 0.78
CA ILE A 256 21.53 -17.41 0.76
C ILE A 256 20.39 -16.72 0.00
N PHE A 257 19.92 -17.31 -1.10
CA PHE A 257 18.90 -16.72 -1.95
C PHE A 257 17.47 -16.83 -1.41
N LYS A 258 17.19 -17.63 -0.36
CA LYS A 258 15.83 -17.74 0.19
C LYS A 258 15.43 -16.46 0.89
N ARG A 259 14.17 -16.04 0.72
CA ARG A 259 13.68 -14.72 1.15
C ARG A 259 12.51 -14.72 2.11
N GLY A 260 12.13 -15.87 2.68
CA GLY A 260 10.93 -15.94 3.53
C GLY A 260 10.83 -17.17 4.41
N ASP A 261 9.61 -17.45 4.87
CA ASP A 261 9.25 -18.64 5.63
C ASP A 261 8.20 -19.50 4.91
N ILE A 262 7.81 -20.59 5.57
CA ILE A 262 6.71 -21.49 5.22
C ILE A 262 5.39 -20.70 5.12
N TYR A 263 5.19 -19.75 6.04
CA TYR A 263 4.06 -18.83 6.03
C TYR A 263 4.50 -17.44 5.58
N THR A 264 3.54 -16.66 5.07
CA THR A 264 3.76 -15.24 4.76
C THR A 264 4.21 -14.51 6.01
N VAL A 265 5.34 -13.83 5.91
CA VAL A 265 5.96 -13.08 6.99
C VAL A 265 5.63 -11.61 6.78
N THR A 266 4.92 -10.97 7.71
CA THR A 266 4.55 -9.54 7.63
C THR A 266 5.34 -8.73 8.65
N SER A 267 5.25 -7.39 8.59
CA SER A 267 5.93 -6.52 9.56
C SER A 267 5.50 -6.75 11.02
N SER A 268 4.27 -7.25 11.24
CA SER A 268 3.73 -7.60 12.56
C SER A 268 3.90 -9.07 12.94
N SER A 269 4.44 -9.91 12.04
CA SER A 269 4.72 -11.31 12.35
C SER A 269 5.84 -11.40 13.38
N LYS A 270 5.79 -12.40 14.26
CA LYS A 270 6.86 -12.78 15.17
C LYS A 270 6.84 -14.28 15.39
N ALA A 271 7.99 -14.87 15.67
CA ALA A 271 8.11 -16.28 16.01
C ALA A 271 9.37 -16.53 16.83
N ASP A 272 9.36 -17.60 17.61
CA ASP A 272 10.43 -18.03 18.53
C ASP A 272 11.79 -18.34 17.85
N TYR A 273 11.84 -18.36 16.53
CA TYR A 273 13.03 -18.55 15.70
C TYR A 273 13.35 -17.37 14.77
N ILE A 274 12.62 -16.25 14.83
CA ILE A 274 12.87 -15.03 14.04
C ILE A 274 13.37 -13.92 14.96
N GLY A 275 14.59 -13.46 14.71
CA GLY A 275 15.24 -12.31 15.34
C GLY A 275 15.80 -11.36 14.28
N PHE A 276 16.87 -10.64 14.60
CA PHE A 276 17.49 -9.68 13.67
C PHE A 276 18.93 -9.36 14.05
N ARG A 277 19.65 -8.74 13.12
CA ARG A 277 20.93 -8.05 13.40
C ARG A 277 20.86 -6.62 12.88
N LEU A 278 21.83 -5.80 13.27
CA LEU A 278 21.90 -4.40 12.86
C LEU A 278 23.00 -4.13 11.83
N ALA A 279 22.81 -3.08 11.05
CA ALA A 279 23.80 -2.41 10.24
C ALA A 279 23.92 -0.94 10.67
N PHE A 280 25.00 -0.29 10.26
CA PHE A 280 25.22 1.13 10.45
C PHE A 280 25.87 1.76 9.22
N GLY A 281 25.38 2.95 8.85
CA GLY A 281 25.93 3.78 7.77
C GLY A 281 24.86 4.28 6.81
N ALA A 282 25.13 5.43 6.18
CA ALA A 282 24.25 6.04 5.20
C ALA A 282 24.34 5.38 3.81
N ILE A 283 23.19 5.25 3.15
CA ILE A 283 23.02 4.89 1.74
C ILE A 283 22.50 6.14 1.02
N LEU A 284 23.41 6.86 0.35
CA LEU A 284 23.14 8.20 -0.18
C LEU A 284 22.33 8.19 -1.48
N ASN A 285 22.56 7.20 -2.34
CA ASN A 285 21.95 7.10 -3.67
C ASN A 285 21.16 5.79 -3.84
N PRO A 286 20.19 5.48 -2.96
CA PRO A 286 19.56 4.18 -2.96
C PRO A 286 18.87 3.88 -4.29
N GLY A 287 19.25 2.79 -4.95
CA GLY A 287 18.50 2.21 -6.05
C GLY A 287 17.23 1.58 -5.51
N LYS A 288 16.09 2.18 -5.84
CA LYS A 288 14.77 1.72 -5.40
C LYS A 288 14.07 1.03 -6.55
N LEU A 289 13.51 -0.13 -6.26
CA LEU A 289 12.46 -0.68 -7.09
C LEU A 289 11.11 -0.11 -6.61
N ASP A 290 10.12 -0.03 -7.48
CA ASP A 290 8.72 -0.03 -7.06
C ASP A 290 8.26 -1.48 -6.82
N ASN A 291 7.00 -1.67 -6.41
CA ASN A 291 6.42 -3.01 -6.16
C ASN A 291 6.42 -3.92 -7.40
N GLU A 292 6.79 -3.39 -8.57
CA GLU A 292 6.78 -4.05 -9.88
C GLU A 292 8.19 -4.18 -10.48
N GLY A 293 9.25 -3.70 -9.81
CA GLY A 293 10.63 -3.85 -10.25
C GLY A 293 11.21 -2.71 -11.09
N HIS A 294 10.68 -1.49 -11.05
CA HIS A 294 11.21 -0.35 -11.81
C HIS A 294 12.02 0.66 -10.96
N MET A 295 13.07 1.25 -11.55
CA MET A 295 13.94 2.26 -10.91
C MET A 295 13.24 3.61 -10.67
N ASN A 296 13.23 4.11 -9.44
CA ASN A 296 12.63 5.42 -9.08
C ASN A 296 13.69 6.42 -8.57
N SER A 297 14.07 7.42 -9.37
CA SER A 297 15.15 8.38 -9.06
C SER A 297 14.71 9.82 -8.72
N ALA A 298 13.43 10.08 -8.48
CA ALA A 298 12.99 11.39 -7.96
C ALA A 298 11.77 11.20 -7.02
N ALA A 299 12.01 11.20 -5.71
CA ALA A 299 10.98 10.91 -4.72
C ALA A 299 9.96 12.07 -4.64
N VAL A 300 8.71 11.77 -4.97
CA VAL A 300 7.57 12.65 -4.69
C VAL A 300 6.91 12.18 -3.39
N SER A 301 6.80 13.08 -2.42
CA SER A 301 6.15 12.83 -1.13
C SER A 301 4.66 13.12 -1.23
N ILE A 302 3.81 12.20 -0.78
CA ILE A 302 2.36 12.38 -0.78
C ILE A 302 1.93 12.93 0.58
N LEU A 303 1.28 14.10 0.58
CA LEU A 303 0.97 14.88 1.78
C LEU A 303 -0.48 14.73 2.25
N ALA A 304 -1.43 14.57 1.31
CA ALA A 304 -2.85 14.39 1.65
C ALA A 304 -3.28 12.92 1.64
N GLN A 305 -4.13 12.53 2.60
CA GLN A 305 -4.80 11.24 2.56
C GLN A 305 -6.07 11.31 1.72
N SER A 306 -6.56 10.16 1.24
CA SER A 306 -7.77 10.10 0.42
C SER A 306 -8.99 10.73 1.10
N LYS A 307 -9.10 10.58 2.42
CA LYS A 307 -10.19 11.21 3.21
C LYS A 307 -10.18 12.74 3.08
N ASP A 308 -9.00 13.36 3.15
CA ASP A 308 -8.86 14.81 3.19
C ASP A 308 -9.18 15.37 1.81
N VAL A 309 -8.64 14.74 0.76
CA VAL A 309 -8.91 15.09 -0.63
C VAL A 309 -10.39 14.91 -0.98
N ASN A 310 -10.99 13.77 -0.62
CA ASN A 310 -12.38 13.48 -0.96
C ASN A 310 -13.36 14.36 -0.16
N HIS A 311 -13.04 14.70 1.09
CA HIS A 311 -13.78 15.69 1.87
C HIS A 311 -13.71 17.07 1.22
N PHE A 312 -12.50 17.54 0.91
CA PHE A 312 -12.25 18.85 0.30
C PHE A 312 -12.93 18.99 -1.06
N ASN A 313 -12.85 17.96 -1.90
CA ASN A 313 -13.45 17.95 -3.24
C ASN A 313 -14.92 17.52 -3.25
N ALA A 314 -15.51 17.17 -2.10
CA ALA A 314 -16.87 16.65 -1.99
C ALA A 314 -17.15 15.45 -2.92
N GLY A 315 -16.13 14.62 -3.19
CA GLY A 315 -16.18 13.46 -4.09
C GLY A 315 -16.04 12.13 -3.36
N LEU A 316 -16.40 11.02 -4.01
CA LEU A 316 -16.16 9.68 -3.46
C LEU A 316 -14.77 9.14 -3.81
N ARG A 317 -14.20 9.55 -4.93
CA ARG A 317 -12.87 9.15 -5.40
C ARG A 317 -12.26 10.32 -6.12
N SER A 318 -10.95 10.44 -6.08
CA SER A 318 -10.25 11.48 -6.82
C SER A 318 -8.99 10.95 -7.48
N LYS A 319 -8.58 11.55 -8.60
CA LYS A 319 -7.33 11.23 -9.29
C LYS A 319 -6.56 12.51 -9.53
N LEU A 320 -5.26 12.48 -9.30
CA LEU A 320 -4.34 13.58 -9.53
C LEU A 320 -3.26 13.10 -10.48
N VAL A 321 -2.98 13.87 -11.52
CA VAL A 321 -1.81 13.68 -12.38
C VAL A 321 -1.02 14.96 -12.42
N PHE A 322 0.29 14.89 -12.28
CA PHE A 322 1.19 16.02 -12.52
C PHE A 322 2.50 15.52 -13.14
N ARG A 323 3.22 16.42 -13.78
CA ARG A 323 4.54 16.14 -14.35
C ARG A 323 5.60 16.29 -13.26
N ASN A 324 6.52 15.33 -13.20
CA ASN A 324 7.81 15.52 -12.55
C ASN A 324 8.79 16.04 -13.61
N ASP A 325 9.16 17.32 -13.53
CA ASP A 325 9.97 17.94 -14.59
C ASP A 325 11.43 17.47 -14.58
N VAL A 326 11.92 16.97 -13.44
CA VAL A 326 13.26 16.39 -13.33
C VAL A 326 13.37 15.10 -14.14
N THR A 327 12.35 14.24 -14.07
CA THR A 327 12.33 12.95 -14.78
C THR A 327 11.64 13.00 -16.14
N HIS A 328 10.96 14.11 -16.45
CA HIS A 328 10.09 14.30 -17.60
C HIS A 328 8.91 13.31 -17.71
N SER A 329 8.60 12.60 -16.62
CA SER A 329 7.50 11.64 -16.52
C SER A 329 6.27 12.24 -15.83
N LEU A 330 5.13 11.55 -15.90
CA LEU A 330 3.94 11.92 -15.14
C LEU A 330 3.83 11.07 -13.87
N THR A 331 3.49 11.68 -12.75
CA THR A 331 3.09 10.99 -11.53
C THR A 331 1.57 10.94 -11.48
N TYR A 332 1.02 9.74 -11.31
CA TYR A 332 -0.40 9.49 -11.13
C TYR A 332 -0.67 9.12 -9.68
N LEU A 333 -1.68 9.75 -9.09
CA LEU A 333 -2.17 9.46 -7.75
C LEU A 333 -3.67 9.19 -7.81
N TYR A 334 -4.08 8.10 -7.18
CA TYR A 334 -5.47 7.73 -7.01
C TYR A 334 -5.84 7.77 -5.54
N TYR A 335 -6.82 8.61 -5.21
CA TYR A 335 -7.42 8.75 -3.90
C TYR A 335 -8.73 7.94 -3.87
N PRO A 336 -8.71 6.67 -3.42
CA PRO A 336 -9.92 5.86 -3.30
C PRO A 336 -10.89 6.43 -2.26
N ALA A 337 -12.13 5.94 -2.22
CA ALA A 337 -13.13 6.36 -1.23
C ALA A 337 -12.69 6.13 0.22
N VAL A 338 -12.00 5.02 0.43
CA VAL A 338 -11.46 4.59 1.72
C VAL A 338 -10.05 4.05 1.47
N GLY A 339 -9.11 4.26 2.39
CA GLY A 339 -7.74 3.75 2.28
C GLY A 339 -6.71 4.78 1.80
N ALA A 340 -5.44 4.37 1.77
CA ALA A 340 -4.32 5.22 1.42
C ALA A 340 -4.32 5.59 -0.08
N PRO A 341 -3.74 6.74 -0.47
CA PRO A 341 -3.52 7.09 -1.87
C PRO A 341 -2.63 6.05 -2.55
N ILE A 342 -2.97 5.68 -3.78
CA ILE A 342 -2.17 4.79 -4.63
C ILE A 342 -1.40 5.65 -5.64
N THR A 343 -0.11 5.38 -5.82
CA THR A 343 0.77 6.15 -6.71
C THR A 343 1.32 5.29 -7.84
N ALA A 344 1.51 5.88 -9.03
CA ALA A 344 2.20 5.26 -10.15
C ALA A 344 3.03 6.30 -10.91
N ASN A 345 4.17 5.88 -11.48
CA ASN A 345 4.97 6.69 -12.38
C ASN A 345 4.69 6.28 -13.82
N LEU A 346 4.23 7.21 -14.64
CA LEU A 346 3.89 7.01 -16.04
C LEU A 346 5.01 7.60 -16.92
N ASN A 347 5.90 6.72 -17.38
CA ASN A 347 6.98 7.07 -18.30
C ASN A 347 6.71 6.50 -19.70
N PHE A 348 6.52 7.39 -20.67
CA PHE A 348 6.20 7.02 -22.05
C PHE A 348 7.40 7.07 -23.00
N GLY A 349 8.61 7.38 -22.50
CA GLY A 349 9.79 7.64 -23.35
C GLY A 349 9.69 8.91 -24.20
N ILE A 350 8.63 9.70 -23.99
CA ILE A 350 8.39 11.01 -24.60
C ILE A 350 8.02 12.01 -23.51
N SER A 351 8.34 13.29 -23.75
CA SER A 351 7.99 14.33 -22.79
C SER A 351 6.48 14.55 -22.76
N ALA A 352 5.90 14.52 -21.56
CA ALA A 352 4.47 14.74 -21.34
C ALA A 352 4.21 16.05 -20.59
N TYR A 353 3.48 16.97 -21.23
CA TYR A 353 3.05 18.27 -20.70
C TYR A 353 1.52 18.37 -20.77
N HIS A 354 0.97 19.25 -19.93
CA HIS A 354 -0.47 19.57 -19.91
C HIS A 354 -1.38 18.34 -19.87
N PRO A 355 -1.25 17.48 -18.83
CA PRO A 355 -2.13 16.33 -18.69
C PRO A 355 -3.58 16.77 -18.47
N ASP A 356 -4.54 16.01 -18.99
CA ASP A 356 -5.96 16.14 -18.68
C ASP A 356 -6.64 14.77 -18.56
N ILE A 357 -7.60 14.63 -17.65
CA ILE A 357 -8.26 13.36 -17.35
C ILE A 357 -9.68 13.38 -17.93
N SER A 358 -10.07 12.27 -18.57
CA SER A 358 -11.39 12.15 -19.18
C SER A 358 -12.53 12.22 -18.14
N PRO A 359 -13.75 12.60 -18.53
CA PRO A 359 -14.89 12.74 -17.63
C PRO A 359 -15.24 11.46 -16.85
N ASP A 360 -15.05 10.30 -17.45
CA ASP A 360 -15.23 8.99 -16.81
C ASP A 360 -14.04 8.55 -15.94
N GLY A 361 -12.95 9.32 -15.94
CA GLY A 361 -11.74 9.06 -15.17
C GLY A 361 -10.86 7.96 -15.74
N ASN A 362 -11.14 7.41 -16.93
CA ASN A 362 -10.45 6.24 -17.46
C ASN A 362 -9.27 6.57 -18.38
N TRP A 363 -9.21 7.78 -18.93
CA TRP A 363 -8.24 8.16 -19.95
C TRP A 363 -7.45 9.41 -19.53
N LEU A 364 -6.16 9.37 -19.80
CA LEU A 364 -5.24 10.49 -19.62
C LEU A 364 -4.82 11.01 -20.99
N ALA A 365 -5.05 12.29 -21.27
CA ALA A 365 -4.51 12.97 -22.44
C ALA A 365 -3.31 13.83 -22.03
N PHE A 366 -2.33 14.00 -22.90
CA PHE A 366 -1.22 14.94 -22.71
C PHE A 366 -0.61 15.35 -24.06
N CYS A 367 0.27 16.36 -24.08
CA CYS A 367 1.02 16.73 -25.27
C CYS A 367 2.53 16.83 -25.07
N THR A 368 3.28 16.96 -26.16
CA THR A 368 4.74 17.09 -26.12
C THR A 368 5.26 18.53 -26.07
N GLY A 369 4.41 19.53 -26.36
CA GLY A 369 4.75 20.96 -26.32
C GLY A 369 4.35 21.67 -25.02
N LEU A 370 5.11 22.72 -24.67
CA LEU A 370 4.87 23.60 -23.52
C LEU A 370 3.99 24.82 -23.90
N GLU A 371 3.26 25.37 -22.94
CA GLU A 371 2.51 26.62 -23.13
C GLU A 371 3.47 27.81 -23.29
N GLY A 372 3.12 28.78 -24.13
CA GLY A 372 3.91 29.97 -24.42
C GLY A 372 5.08 29.73 -25.38
N VAL A 373 5.37 28.49 -25.77
CA VAL A 373 6.47 28.13 -26.67
C VAL A 373 5.93 27.67 -28.03
N SER A 374 6.32 28.38 -29.10
CA SER A 374 6.04 27.94 -30.46
C SER A 374 6.92 26.74 -30.82
N GLY A 375 6.33 25.68 -31.35
CA GLY A 375 7.08 24.47 -31.75
C GLY A 375 6.16 23.35 -32.20
N GLN A 376 6.77 22.22 -32.61
CA GLN A 376 5.99 21.03 -32.93
C GLN A 376 5.45 20.38 -31.65
N SER A 377 4.18 20.03 -31.64
CA SER A 377 3.55 19.30 -30.55
C SER A 377 2.61 18.21 -31.08
N LYS A 378 2.59 17.08 -30.37
CA LYS A 378 1.69 15.95 -30.60
C LYS A 378 0.85 15.71 -29.35
N VAL A 379 -0.36 15.19 -29.55
CA VAL A 379 -1.28 14.80 -28.46
C VAL A 379 -1.37 13.29 -28.41
N TYR A 380 -1.35 12.76 -27.19
CA TYR A 380 -1.49 11.34 -26.90
C TYR A 380 -2.61 11.12 -25.89
N VAL A 381 -3.22 9.93 -25.94
CA VAL A 381 -4.17 9.44 -24.95
C VAL A 381 -3.73 8.06 -24.44
N TYR A 382 -3.76 7.88 -23.13
CA TYR A 382 -3.34 6.68 -22.41
C TYR A 382 -4.49 6.15 -21.52
N PRO A 383 -4.78 4.84 -21.53
CA PRO A 383 -5.71 4.21 -20.59
C PRO A 383 -5.11 4.11 -19.19
N LEU A 384 -5.78 4.68 -18.18
CA LEU A 384 -5.28 4.72 -16.79
C LEU A 384 -5.33 3.38 -16.05
N ASP A 385 -5.98 2.36 -16.61
CA ASP A 385 -5.96 0.96 -16.16
C ASP A 385 -4.86 0.12 -16.83
N GLY A 386 -4.03 0.75 -17.67
CA GLY A 386 -2.93 0.13 -18.38
C GLY A 386 -3.29 -0.26 -19.82
N GLY A 387 -2.35 -0.08 -20.74
CA GLY A 387 -2.54 -0.38 -22.16
C GLY A 387 -1.64 0.46 -23.07
N ASP A 388 -1.95 0.46 -24.36
CA ASP A 388 -1.14 1.15 -25.37
C ASP A 388 -1.43 2.65 -25.42
N LEU A 389 -0.36 3.43 -25.64
CA LEU A 389 -0.45 4.87 -25.89
C LEU A 389 -0.98 5.13 -27.31
N VAL A 390 -1.99 5.99 -27.44
CA VAL A 390 -2.64 6.31 -28.72
C VAL A 390 -2.29 7.74 -29.14
N GLU A 391 -1.67 7.90 -30.31
CA GLU A 391 -1.34 9.22 -30.89
C GLU A 391 -2.52 9.78 -31.70
N LEU A 392 -2.78 11.09 -31.55
CA LEU A 392 -3.65 11.83 -32.46
C LEU A 392 -2.89 12.13 -33.77
N ASN A 393 -3.28 11.47 -34.85
CA ASN A 393 -2.63 11.60 -36.16
C ASN A 393 -3.03 12.89 -36.91
N VAL A 394 -2.53 14.02 -36.42
CA VAL A 394 -2.62 15.35 -37.06
C VAL A 394 -1.25 16.01 -37.09
N GLU A 395 -1.05 17.01 -37.94
CA GLU A 395 0.26 17.67 -38.09
C GLU A 395 0.73 18.32 -36.78
N GLN A 396 -0.16 19.09 -36.13
CA GLN A 396 0.09 19.84 -34.90
C GLN A 396 -1.09 19.73 -33.94
N ALA A 397 -0.80 19.39 -32.68
CA ALA A 397 -1.77 19.42 -31.59
C ALA A 397 -1.08 19.69 -30.25
N ALA A 398 -1.61 20.63 -29.47
CA ALA A 398 -1.10 21.00 -28.15
C ALA A 398 -2.24 21.25 -27.16
N ILE A 399 -1.91 21.10 -25.87
CA ILE A 399 -2.75 21.37 -24.70
C ILE A 399 -4.14 20.71 -24.84
N PRO A 400 -4.20 19.37 -24.77
CA PRO A 400 -5.44 18.65 -24.93
C PRO A 400 -6.37 18.90 -23.73
N ARG A 401 -7.67 19.07 -24.00
CA ARG A 401 -8.69 19.28 -22.98
C ARG A 401 -9.93 18.44 -23.25
N TRP A 402 -10.32 17.61 -22.29
CA TRP A 402 -11.54 16.82 -22.38
C TRP A 402 -12.79 17.68 -22.16
N ARG A 403 -13.86 17.35 -22.90
CA ARG A 403 -15.21 17.86 -22.63
C ARG A 403 -16.29 16.86 -23.05
N VAL A 404 -17.49 17.06 -22.51
CA VAL A 404 -18.70 16.32 -22.89
C VAL A 404 -19.59 17.26 -23.69
N LEU A 405 -20.02 16.85 -24.88
CA LEU A 405 -20.97 17.61 -25.69
C LEU A 405 -22.40 17.44 -25.15
N PRO A 406 -23.35 18.33 -25.47
CA PRO A 406 -24.75 18.22 -25.04
C PRO A 406 -25.43 16.89 -25.42
N GLY A 407 -24.93 16.21 -26.46
CA GLY A 407 -25.38 14.88 -26.87
C GLY A 407 -24.80 13.70 -26.06
N GLY A 408 -23.96 13.97 -25.06
CA GLY A 408 -23.28 12.98 -24.22
C GLY A 408 -21.98 12.42 -24.80
N ASP A 409 -21.56 12.88 -25.98
CA ASP A 409 -20.32 12.45 -26.62
C ASP A 409 -19.09 13.08 -25.94
N THR A 410 -18.11 12.25 -25.58
CA THR A 410 -16.81 12.71 -25.10
C THR A 410 -15.90 13.09 -26.26
N VAL A 411 -15.35 14.31 -26.22
CA VAL A 411 -14.40 14.82 -27.21
C VAL A 411 -13.16 15.40 -26.54
N LEU A 412 -12.07 15.46 -27.30
CA LEU A 412 -10.83 16.10 -26.92
C LEU A 412 -10.64 17.36 -27.75
N VAL A 413 -10.55 18.52 -27.09
CA VAL A 413 -10.22 19.81 -27.69
C VAL A 413 -8.71 19.99 -27.68
N TYR A 414 -8.15 20.55 -28.74
CA TYR A 414 -6.72 20.86 -28.84
C TYR A 414 -6.49 22.08 -29.74
N VAL A 415 -5.31 22.68 -29.65
CA VAL A 415 -4.91 23.82 -30.51
C VAL A 415 -3.74 23.46 -31.42
N THR A 416 -3.63 24.15 -32.55
CA THR A 416 -2.52 23.93 -33.50
C THR A 416 -1.21 24.59 -33.08
N ASN A 417 -1.24 25.52 -32.12
CA ASN A 417 -0.06 26.19 -31.57
C ASN A 417 -0.38 26.72 -30.16
N ALA A 418 0.50 26.50 -29.19
CA ALA A 418 0.37 26.98 -27.81
C ALA A 418 1.26 28.19 -27.49
N GLY A 419 1.78 28.89 -28.49
CA GLY A 419 2.70 30.00 -28.34
C GLY A 419 2.07 31.29 -27.83
N ASN A 420 2.88 32.35 -27.81
CA ASN A 420 2.49 33.67 -27.32
C ASN A 420 1.26 34.24 -28.05
N ASN A 421 0.25 34.66 -27.30
CA ASN A 421 -1.03 35.14 -27.84
C ASN A 421 -1.14 36.67 -27.95
N LYS A 422 -0.07 37.44 -27.77
CA LYS A 422 -0.10 38.91 -27.73
C LYS A 422 -0.42 39.56 -29.09
N ILE A 423 -0.02 38.94 -30.19
CA ILE A 423 -0.15 39.51 -31.54
C ILE A 423 -1.29 38.83 -32.28
N ASP A 424 -2.31 39.60 -32.71
CA ASP A 424 -3.51 39.08 -33.36
C ASP A 424 -3.21 38.24 -34.60
N SER A 425 -2.31 38.70 -35.48
CA SER A 425 -1.98 37.98 -36.72
C SER A 425 -1.35 36.60 -36.46
N THR A 426 -0.59 36.45 -35.38
CA THR A 426 0.00 35.16 -34.98
C THR A 426 -1.03 34.28 -34.28
N PHE A 427 -1.85 34.88 -33.41
CA PHE A 427 -2.90 34.16 -32.69
C PHE A 427 -3.94 33.58 -33.67
N PHE A 428 -4.50 34.38 -34.57
CA PHE A 428 -5.52 33.93 -35.53
C PHE A 428 -4.96 33.11 -36.70
N ALA A 429 -3.63 33.00 -36.85
CA ALA A 429 -3.03 32.01 -37.74
C ALA A 429 -3.06 30.58 -37.15
N SER A 430 -3.27 30.46 -35.84
CA SER A 430 -3.54 29.19 -35.17
C SER A 430 -5.04 28.92 -35.09
N SER A 431 -5.44 27.75 -34.59
CA SER A 431 -6.84 27.36 -34.53
C SER A 431 -7.12 26.37 -33.41
N THR A 432 -8.38 26.33 -32.98
CA THR A 432 -8.91 25.40 -31.99
C THR A 432 -9.74 24.33 -32.69
N TRP A 433 -9.49 23.08 -32.33
CA TRP A 433 -10.08 21.89 -32.94
C TRP A 433 -10.63 20.97 -31.86
N GLN A 434 -11.53 20.08 -32.26
CA GLN A 434 -11.98 18.97 -31.44
C GLN A 434 -11.88 17.65 -32.20
N VAL A 435 -11.81 16.54 -31.47
CA VAL A 435 -11.87 15.19 -32.04
C VAL A 435 -12.62 14.27 -31.09
N LYS A 436 -13.55 13.47 -31.62
CA LYS A 436 -14.23 12.43 -30.83
C LYS A 436 -13.24 11.35 -30.42
N PHE A 437 -13.33 10.89 -29.17
CA PHE A 437 -12.55 9.74 -28.70
C PHE A 437 -13.50 8.70 -28.11
N ALA A 438 -13.51 7.50 -28.68
CA ALA A 438 -14.36 6.41 -28.23
C ALA A 438 -13.70 5.07 -28.51
N ASN A 439 -13.90 4.10 -27.61
CA ASN A 439 -13.35 2.75 -27.73
C ASN A 439 -11.82 2.74 -27.97
N GLY A 440 -11.09 3.63 -27.28
CA GLY A 440 -9.64 3.75 -27.38
C GLY A 440 -9.13 4.32 -28.72
N LYS A 441 -9.96 5.00 -29.51
CA LYS A 441 -9.59 5.52 -30.83
C LYS A 441 -10.05 6.95 -31.06
N PHE A 442 -9.21 7.73 -31.74
CA PHE A 442 -9.56 9.03 -32.28
C PHE A 442 -10.46 8.89 -33.52
N GLY A 443 -11.48 9.74 -33.59
CA GLY A 443 -12.30 9.95 -34.77
C GLY A 443 -11.70 10.98 -35.72
N THR A 444 -12.56 11.65 -36.49
CA THR A 444 -12.14 12.75 -37.39
C THR A 444 -12.10 14.07 -36.65
N SER A 445 -11.02 14.84 -36.83
CA SER A 445 -10.89 16.16 -36.23
C SER A 445 -11.74 17.20 -36.95
N GLU A 446 -12.36 18.08 -36.18
CA GLU A 446 -13.23 19.16 -36.62
C GLU A 446 -12.69 20.50 -36.09
N LYS A 447 -12.62 21.51 -36.96
CA LYS A 447 -12.20 22.85 -36.57
C LYS A 447 -13.38 23.57 -35.91
N LEU A 448 -13.17 24.10 -34.71
CA LEU A 448 -14.17 24.93 -34.03
C LEU A 448 -14.07 26.38 -34.49
N PHE A 449 -12.89 27.00 -34.37
CA PHE A 449 -12.66 28.39 -34.75
C PHE A 449 -11.16 28.73 -34.89
N ASP A 450 -10.88 29.90 -35.48
CA ASP A 450 -9.54 30.49 -35.52
C ASP A 450 -9.13 31.03 -34.14
N GLY A 451 -7.83 31.03 -33.86
CA GLY A 451 -7.27 31.33 -32.54
C GLY A 451 -7.03 30.07 -31.70
N ALA A 452 -5.95 30.08 -30.91
CA ALA A 452 -5.57 28.98 -30.01
C ALA A 452 -6.17 29.16 -28.60
N TYR A 453 -7.45 28.83 -28.45
CA TYR A 453 -8.16 28.90 -27.17
C TYR A 453 -7.92 27.66 -26.31
N HIS A 454 -6.69 27.48 -25.85
CA HIS A 454 -6.27 26.32 -25.06
C HIS A 454 -6.57 26.43 -23.56
N GLY A 455 -7.21 27.52 -23.08
CA GLY A 455 -7.68 27.62 -21.70
C GLY A 455 -9.01 26.90 -21.46
N GLY A 456 -9.71 26.53 -22.54
CA GLY A 456 -10.94 25.74 -22.47
C GLY A 456 -12.04 26.33 -23.35
N VAL A 457 -13.00 25.48 -23.68
CA VAL A 457 -14.20 25.81 -24.48
C VAL A 457 -15.40 25.23 -23.75
N SER A 458 -16.45 26.02 -23.55
CA SER A 458 -17.69 25.60 -22.88
C SER A 458 -18.39 24.49 -23.68
N GLU A 459 -19.30 23.77 -23.04
CA GLU A 459 -20.00 22.62 -23.64
C GLU A 459 -20.82 22.99 -24.89
N ASN A 460 -21.31 24.24 -24.94
CA ASN A 460 -22.16 24.77 -26.01
C ASN A 460 -21.41 25.64 -27.03
N ASP A 461 -20.07 25.69 -26.97
CA ASP A 461 -19.21 26.54 -27.81
C ASP A 461 -19.44 28.07 -27.69
N GLU A 462 -20.22 28.51 -26.69
CA GLU A 462 -20.51 29.93 -26.49
C GLU A 462 -19.38 30.69 -25.79
N LEU A 463 -18.49 30.00 -25.08
CA LEU A 463 -17.33 30.61 -24.43
C LEU A 463 -16.06 29.81 -24.71
N ALA A 464 -15.00 30.49 -25.14
CA ALA A 464 -13.65 29.94 -25.17
C ALA A 464 -12.65 30.94 -24.61
N VAL A 465 -11.62 30.48 -23.89
CA VAL A 465 -10.64 31.34 -23.23
C VAL A 465 -9.21 30.84 -23.40
N THR A 466 -8.24 31.75 -23.26
CA THR A 466 -6.81 31.44 -23.25
C THR A 466 -6.00 32.55 -22.60
N GLY A 467 -4.84 32.22 -22.04
CA GLY A 467 -3.89 33.19 -21.49
C GLY A 467 -2.45 32.75 -21.67
N ALA A 468 -1.85 33.16 -22.78
CA ALA A 468 -0.41 33.09 -23.03
C ALA A 468 0.14 34.50 -23.29
N ARG A 469 -0.12 35.42 -22.33
CA ARG A 469 0.19 36.87 -22.21
C ARG A 469 -1.03 37.77 -22.11
N LEU A 470 -2.08 37.55 -22.89
CA LEU A 470 -3.33 38.29 -22.82
C LEU A 470 -4.45 37.32 -22.46
N LEU A 471 -5.39 37.74 -21.59
CA LEU A 471 -6.62 36.98 -21.36
C LEU A 471 -7.57 37.18 -22.55
N ARG A 472 -7.51 36.28 -23.53
CA ARG A 472 -8.41 36.33 -24.70
C ARG A 472 -9.64 35.49 -24.43
N SER A 473 -10.76 35.96 -24.97
CA SER A 473 -12.05 35.30 -24.88
C SER A 473 -12.72 35.25 -26.24
N ARG A 474 -13.53 34.23 -26.47
CA ARG A 474 -14.51 34.18 -27.55
C ARG A 474 -15.87 33.99 -26.92
N VAL A 475 -16.73 35.00 -26.98
CA VAL A 475 -18.07 34.97 -26.36
C VAL A 475 -19.10 35.02 -27.47
N LYS A 476 -19.96 34.00 -27.58
CA LYS A 476 -21.01 33.87 -28.60
C LYS A 476 -20.52 34.14 -30.02
N GLY A 477 -19.29 33.70 -30.31
CA GLY A 477 -18.64 33.85 -31.60
C GLY A 477 -17.87 35.16 -31.82
N GLU A 478 -17.82 36.06 -30.84
CA GLU A 478 -17.07 37.32 -30.90
C GLU A 478 -15.77 37.22 -30.11
N ASP A 479 -14.63 37.50 -30.75
CA ASP A 479 -13.32 37.50 -30.11
C ASP A 479 -13.04 38.81 -29.37
N GLY A 480 -12.44 38.71 -28.19
CA GLY A 480 -12.19 39.84 -27.30
C GLY A 480 -10.97 39.65 -26.40
N ILE A 481 -10.62 40.71 -25.69
CA ILE A 481 -9.55 40.73 -24.68
C ILE A 481 -10.17 41.20 -23.37
N TRP A 482 -10.12 40.33 -22.36
CA TRP A 482 -10.56 40.62 -21.00
C TRP A 482 -9.43 41.21 -20.15
N TYR A 483 -9.72 41.51 -18.89
CA TYR A 483 -8.75 42.00 -17.89
C TYR A 483 -7.97 43.24 -18.33
N ASN A 484 -8.64 44.16 -19.05
CA ASN A 484 -8.08 45.41 -19.56
C ASN A 484 -6.81 45.24 -20.44
N GLY A 485 -6.58 44.05 -21.01
CA GLY A 485 -5.39 43.74 -21.78
C GLY A 485 -4.09 43.70 -20.95
N GLU A 486 -4.21 43.64 -19.62
CA GLU A 486 -3.08 43.39 -18.74
C GLU A 486 -2.62 41.93 -18.82
N GLN A 487 -1.40 41.67 -18.36
CA GLN A 487 -0.79 40.36 -18.53
C GLN A 487 -1.48 39.31 -17.65
N ALA A 488 -1.90 38.20 -18.27
CA ALA A 488 -2.49 37.05 -17.61
C ALA A 488 -1.97 35.72 -18.21
N CYS A 489 -1.87 34.68 -17.37
CA CYS A 489 -1.48 33.32 -17.77
C CYS A 489 -2.15 32.23 -16.94
N ASN A 490 -1.83 30.95 -17.24
CA ASN A 490 -2.37 29.75 -16.59
C ASN A 490 -3.91 29.75 -16.56
N VAL A 491 -4.50 30.07 -17.72
CA VAL A 491 -5.95 30.24 -17.85
C VAL A 491 -6.62 28.88 -17.99
N SER A 492 -7.66 28.66 -17.18
CA SER A 492 -8.53 27.49 -17.28
C SER A 492 -10.01 27.86 -17.17
N LEU A 493 -10.85 27.24 -18.00
CA LEU A 493 -12.29 27.35 -17.96
C LEU A 493 -12.89 26.23 -17.10
N SER A 494 -13.79 26.60 -16.18
CA SER A 494 -14.44 25.64 -15.29
C SER A 494 -15.39 24.73 -16.06
N ARG A 495 -15.57 23.52 -15.51
CA ARG A 495 -16.36 22.45 -16.13
C ARG A 495 -17.50 21.99 -15.22
N GLY A 496 -17.98 22.85 -14.32
CA GLY A 496 -19.11 22.58 -13.42
C GLY A 496 -20.45 23.18 -13.90
N GLY A 497 -20.46 23.87 -15.05
CA GLY A 497 -21.65 24.48 -15.65
C GLY A 497 -21.81 25.98 -15.39
N ALA A 498 -20.95 26.59 -14.56
CA ALA A 498 -20.96 28.04 -14.34
C ALA A 498 -20.06 28.85 -15.30
N ASP A 499 -19.31 28.17 -16.19
CA ASP A 499 -18.45 28.79 -17.22
C ASP A 499 -17.50 29.88 -16.66
N ARG A 500 -16.79 29.55 -15.58
CA ARG A 500 -15.89 30.50 -14.89
C ARG A 500 -14.46 30.37 -15.37
N THR A 501 -13.79 31.51 -15.50
CA THR A 501 -12.41 31.55 -15.98
C THR A 501 -11.45 31.83 -14.82
N LEU A 502 -10.57 30.87 -14.53
CA LEU A 502 -9.46 31.01 -13.58
C LEU A 502 -8.23 31.51 -14.32
N PHE A 503 -7.46 32.43 -13.71
CA PHE A 503 -6.21 32.93 -14.27
C PHE A 503 -5.28 33.51 -13.21
N LEU A 504 -3.99 33.61 -13.55
CA LEU A 504 -2.95 34.28 -12.77
C LEU A 504 -2.55 35.60 -13.41
N ASP A 505 -2.16 36.58 -12.60
CA ASP A 505 -1.75 37.91 -13.05
C ASP A 505 -0.35 38.33 -12.56
N PHE A 506 0.19 39.38 -13.19
CA PHE A 506 1.54 39.88 -12.91
C PHE A 506 1.52 41.08 -11.94
N ALA A 507 0.76 40.98 -10.85
CA ALA A 507 0.57 42.06 -9.88
C ALA A 507 0.07 43.35 -10.53
N SER A 508 -0.95 43.22 -11.37
CA SER A 508 -1.42 44.28 -12.27
C SER A 508 -2.12 45.42 -11.52
N LYS A 509 -2.40 46.53 -12.23
CA LYS A 509 -3.15 47.63 -11.63
C LYS A 509 -4.60 47.22 -11.38
N SER A 510 -5.22 46.49 -12.31
CA SER A 510 -6.60 46.04 -12.16
C SER A 510 -6.76 45.04 -11.02
N GLY A 511 -5.84 44.09 -10.87
CA GLY A 511 -5.89 43.10 -9.80
C GLY A 511 -5.66 43.72 -8.41
N LYS A 512 -4.68 44.63 -8.26
CA LYS A 512 -4.48 45.40 -7.02
C LYS A 512 -5.70 46.25 -6.65
N ALA A 513 -6.35 46.85 -7.65
CA ALA A 513 -7.58 47.61 -7.43
C ALA A 513 -8.76 46.71 -7.01
N PHE A 514 -8.87 45.50 -7.57
CA PHE A 514 -9.90 44.53 -7.23
C PHE A 514 -9.75 43.96 -5.82
N VAL A 515 -8.51 43.60 -5.44
CA VAL A 515 -8.18 43.03 -4.14
C VAL A 515 -8.20 44.09 -3.03
N GLY A 516 -7.83 45.34 -3.36
CA GLY A 516 -7.71 46.43 -2.39
C GLY A 516 -6.40 46.41 -1.58
N SER A 517 -5.44 45.54 -1.93
CA SER A 517 -4.12 45.45 -1.31
C SER A 517 -3.00 45.21 -2.33
N ALA A 518 -1.76 45.48 -1.94
CA ALA A 518 -0.58 45.10 -2.72
C ALA A 518 -0.31 43.60 -2.59
N TYR A 519 0.25 43.01 -3.65
CA TYR A 519 0.72 41.62 -3.72
C TYR A 519 1.74 41.51 -4.88
N GLY A 520 2.52 40.42 -4.89
CA GLY A 520 3.55 40.08 -5.87
C GLY A 520 3.03 39.31 -7.10
N VAL A 521 3.91 38.99 -8.03
CA VAL A 521 3.54 38.25 -9.24
C VAL A 521 3.02 36.86 -8.85
N HIS A 522 1.86 36.47 -9.39
CA HIS A 522 1.21 35.18 -9.12
C HIS A 522 0.88 34.87 -7.64
N GLU A 523 1.04 35.83 -6.72
CA GLU A 523 0.62 35.65 -5.32
C GLU A 523 -0.91 35.61 -5.17
N ARG A 524 -1.66 35.87 -6.26
CA ARG A 524 -3.11 35.73 -6.32
C ARG A 524 -3.59 35.00 -7.56
N ALA A 525 -4.58 34.14 -7.36
CA ALA A 525 -5.41 33.59 -8.43
C ALA A 525 -6.72 34.38 -8.52
N PHE A 526 -7.20 34.62 -9.74
CA PHE A 526 -8.42 35.38 -10.02
C PHE A 526 -9.45 34.53 -10.74
N VAL A 527 -10.72 34.78 -10.45
CA VAL A 527 -11.84 34.15 -11.15
C VAL A 527 -12.68 35.22 -11.82
N ALA A 528 -12.93 35.07 -13.11
CA ALA A 528 -13.92 35.84 -13.86
C ALA A 528 -15.17 34.98 -14.14
N ASP A 529 -16.33 35.63 -14.20
CA ASP A 529 -17.57 35.01 -14.69
C ASP A 529 -17.56 34.83 -16.22
N SER A 530 -18.66 34.31 -16.77
CA SER A 530 -18.81 34.03 -18.21
C SER A 530 -18.73 35.28 -19.10
N ASP A 531 -18.90 36.48 -18.52
CA ASP A 531 -18.82 37.76 -19.23
C ASP A 531 -17.45 38.45 -19.04
N GLY A 532 -16.51 37.80 -18.36
CA GLY A 532 -15.16 38.31 -18.13
C GLY A 532 -15.03 39.28 -16.96
N LYS A 533 -16.07 39.41 -16.14
CA LYS A 533 -16.03 40.26 -14.95
C LYS A 533 -15.38 39.50 -13.81
N MET A 534 -14.38 40.10 -13.16
CA MET A 534 -13.78 39.52 -11.97
C MET A 534 -14.80 39.40 -10.83
N VAL A 535 -14.87 38.20 -10.24
CA VAL A 535 -15.80 37.86 -9.16
C VAL A 535 -15.11 37.38 -7.89
N LEU A 536 -13.95 36.72 -7.98
CA LEU A 536 -13.22 36.22 -6.81
C LEU A 536 -11.70 36.37 -6.98
N SER A 537 -11.00 36.39 -5.85
CA SER A 537 -9.55 36.24 -5.82
C SER A 537 -9.12 35.48 -4.55
N VAL A 538 -8.17 34.56 -4.70
CA VAL A 538 -7.55 33.80 -3.61
C VAL A 538 -6.06 34.11 -3.55
N ALA A 539 -5.50 34.20 -2.34
CA ALA A 539 -4.07 34.41 -2.12
C ALA A 539 -3.35 33.07 -2.07
N ALA A 540 -2.12 33.04 -2.57
CA ALA A 540 -1.19 31.95 -2.30
C ALA A 540 -0.78 31.95 -0.81
N PRO A 541 -0.33 30.81 -0.26
CA PRO A 541 0.27 30.76 1.07
C PRO A 541 1.46 31.72 1.18
N GLU A 542 1.73 32.19 2.39
CA GLU A 542 2.86 33.10 2.64
C GLU A 542 4.19 32.47 2.16
N GLY A 543 4.97 33.23 1.39
CA GLY A 543 6.25 32.77 0.82
C GLY A 543 6.14 31.98 -0.48
N TYR A 544 4.92 31.80 -1.01
CA TYR A 544 4.66 31.10 -2.26
C TYR A 544 3.90 31.96 -3.27
N ALA A 545 4.03 31.58 -4.54
CA ALA A 545 3.18 32.04 -5.64
C ALA A 545 2.51 30.83 -6.29
N PHE A 546 1.33 31.02 -6.89
CA PHE A 546 0.69 29.97 -7.68
C PHE A 546 1.37 29.81 -9.04
N ASP A 547 1.37 28.60 -9.56
CA ASP A 547 1.61 28.30 -10.97
C ASP A 547 0.74 27.11 -11.38
N HIS A 548 0.63 26.88 -12.68
CA HIS A 548 -0.06 25.74 -13.29
C HIS A 548 -1.47 25.49 -12.72
N THR A 549 -2.25 26.56 -12.54
CA THR A 549 -3.60 26.49 -11.99
C THR A 549 -4.60 25.86 -12.96
N GLU A 550 -5.37 24.88 -12.48
CA GLU A 550 -6.35 24.15 -13.29
C GLU A 550 -7.62 23.85 -12.48
N TRP A 551 -8.81 24.04 -13.07
CA TRP A 551 -10.06 23.68 -12.39
C TRP A 551 -10.15 22.17 -12.16
N VAL A 552 -10.64 21.76 -10.98
CA VAL A 552 -10.99 20.35 -10.76
C VAL A 552 -12.18 19.98 -11.65
N LEU A 553 -12.12 18.84 -12.31
CA LEU A 553 -13.18 18.42 -13.24
C LEU A 553 -14.55 18.36 -12.54
N GLY A 554 -15.57 18.96 -13.17
CA GLY A 554 -16.91 19.02 -12.61
C GLY A 554 -17.09 19.98 -11.44
N SER A 555 -16.11 20.83 -11.13
CA SER A 555 -16.17 21.84 -10.05
C SER A 555 -16.12 23.26 -10.60
N ASP A 556 -16.87 24.17 -9.96
CA ASP A 556 -16.79 25.63 -10.15
C ASP A 556 -16.27 26.35 -8.88
N SER A 557 -15.69 25.58 -7.96
CA SER A 557 -15.33 26.06 -6.62
C SER A 557 -13.94 25.64 -6.15
N VAL A 558 -13.36 24.61 -6.77
CA VAL A 558 -12.07 24.06 -6.38
C VAL A 558 -11.18 23.96 -7.60
N PHE A 559 -9.95 24.42 -7.47
CA PHE A 559 -8.89 24.26 -8.46
C PHE A 559 -7.66 23.61 -7.83
N VAL A 560 -6.84 22.97 -8.67
CA VAL A 560 -5.53 22.45 -8.31
C VAL A 560 -4.46 23.45 -8.80
N ALA A 561 -3.35 23.54 -8.07
CA ALA A 561 -2.25 24.42 -8.44
C ALA A 561 -0.91 23.83 -7.99
N THR A 562 0.15 24.29 -8.63
CA THR A 562 1.51 24.16 -8.11
C THR A 562 1.87 25.40 -7.28
N LEU A 563 2.65 25.23 -6.21
CA LEU A 563 3.24 26.33 -5.46
C LEU A 563 4.72 26.49 -5.76
N THR A 564 5.08 27.70 -6.17
CA THR A 564 6.44 28.10 -6.48
C THR A 564 7.01 28.91 -5.33
N ASN A 565 8.17 28.51 -4.82
CA ASN A 565 8.83 29.23 -3.71
C ASN A 565 9.58 30.49 -4.20
N ALA A 566 10.14 31.25 -3.26
CA ALA A 566 10.90 32.48 -3.58
C ALA A 566 12.09 32.28 -4.54
N ASN A 567 12.61 31.06 -4.70
CA ASN A 567 13.70 30.72 -5.61
C ASN A 567 13.20 30.24 -6.99
N GLY A 568 11.89 30.16 -7.21
CA GLY A 568 11.31 29.70 -8.47
C GLY A 568 11.12 28.19 -8.59
N ALA A 569 11.32 27.42 -7.51
CA ALA A 569 11.16 25.97 -7.54
C ALA A 569 9.71 25.54 -7.26
N HIS A 570 9.19 24.61 -8.06
CA HIS A 570 7.82 24.09 -8.02
C HIS A 570 7.68 22.96 -6.99
N LYS A 571 7.66 23.34 -5.71
CA LYS A 571 7.85 22.38 -4.62
C LYS A 571 6.61 21.59 -4.25
N LYS A 572 5.40 22.14 -4.43
CA LYS A 572 4.17 21.51 -3.94
C LYS A 572 3.06 21.53 -4.97
N VAL A 573 2.18 20.52 -4.91
CA VAL A 573 0.86 20.54 -5.55
C VAL A 573 -0.21 20.67 -4.47
N VAL A 574 -1.19 21.53 -4.68
CA VAL A 574 -2.24 21.88 -3.69
C VAL A 574 -3.63 21.90 -4.31
N LEU A 575 -4.66 21.57 -3.52
CA LEU A 575 -6.06 21.91 -3.81
C LEU A 575 -6.42 23.22 -3.13
N VAL A 576 -7.21 24.04 -3.82
CA VAL A 576 -7.60 25.37 -3.37
C VAL A 576 -9.08 25.60 -3.57
N ASN A 577 -9.78 25.99 -2.51
CA ASN A 577 -11.18 26.43 -2.59
C ASN A 577 -11.22 27.92 -2.94
N ALA A 578 -11.75 28.24 -4.12
CA ALA A 578 -11.79 29.60 -4.67
C ALA A 578 -12.65 30.58 -3.85
N TYR A 579 -13.55 30.09 -2.99
CA TYR A 579 -14.45 30.92 -2.20
C TYR A 579 -13.95 31.13 -0.77
N THR A 580 -13.49 30.05 -0.13
CA THR A 580 -13.02 30.10 1.26
C THR A 580 -11.56 30.48 1.36
N GLY A 581 -10.78 30.25 0.30
CA GLY A 581 -9.32 30.37 0.31
C GLY A 581 -8.64 29.24 1.09
N GLU A 582 -9.37 28.19 1.47
CA GLU A 582 -8.81 27.00 2.09
C GLU A 582 -7.88 26.29 1.11
N ILE A 583 -6.76 25.76 1.62
CA ILE A 583 -5.71 25.11 0.85
C ILE A 583 -5.37 23.77 1.50
N LEU A 584 -5.30 22.72 0.70
CA LEU A 584 -4.86 21.38 1.10
C LEU A 584 -3.62 20.99 0.30
N ASP A 585 -2.52 20.73 1.00
CA ASP A 585 -1.27 20.23 0.40
C ASP A 585 -1.44 18.77 -0.05
N LEU A 586 -1.20 18.47 -1.33
CA LEU A 586 -1.40 17.13 -1.91
C LEU A 586 -0.09 16.34 -2.04
N ALA A 587 0.95 16.98 -2.56
CA ALA A 587 2.23 16.36 -2.83
C ALA A 587 3.38 17.38 -2.76
N GLU A 588 4.59 16.90 -2.45
CA GLU A 588 5.83 17.69 -2.40
C GLU A 588 6.97 16.99 -3.14
N GLY A 589 7.79 17.75 -3.86
CA GLY A 589 8.90 17.25 -4.66
C GLY A 589 9.82 18.37 -5.14
N ASP A 590 10.68 18.09 -6.12
CA ASP A 590 11.65 19.08 -6.60
C ASP A 590 11.08 20.04 -7.64
N GLU A 591 10.48 19.49 -8.70
CA GLU A 591 9.84 20.26 -9.78
C GLU A 591 8.53 19.60 -10.22
N LEU A 592 7.41 20.01 -9.61
CA LEU A 592 6.08 19.45 -9.84
C LEU A 592 5.22 20.36 -10.73
N TRP A 593 5.04 19.99 -12.00
CA TRP A 593 4.45 20.85 -13.03
C TRP A 593 3.09 20.34 -13.52
N HIS A 594 2.26 21.25 -14.03
CA HIS A 594 0.99 20.93 -14.72
C HIS A 594 0.08 19.90 -14.00
N PRO A 595 -0.36 20.16 -12.76
CA PRO A 595 -1.28 19.28 -12.09
C PRO A 595 -2.69 19.34 -12.70
N VAL A 596 -3.35 18.20 -12.77
CA VAL A 596 -4.77 18.07 -13.11
C VAL A 596 -5.45 17.13 -12.13
N MET A 597 -6.67 17.50 -11.72
CA MET A 597 -7.46 16.74 -10.77
C MET A 597 -8.80 16.32 -11.35
N TRP A 598 -9.09 15.04 -11.25
CA TRP A 598 -10.40 14.45 -11.50
C TRP A 598 -11.06 14.07 -10.19
N ARG A 599 -12.38 14.25 -10.09
CA ARG A 599 -13.19 13.74 -8.99
C ARG A 599 -14.36 12.94 -9.53
N ASP A 600 -14.77 11.94 -8.77
CA ASP A 600 -15.95 11.15 -9.07
C ASP A 600 -17.21 11.96 -8.79
N ILE A 601 -17.94 12.26 -9.86
CA ILE A 601 -19.21 12.99 -9.83
C ILE A 601 -20.40 12.00 -9.78
N ALA A 602 -20.16 10.70 -10.04
CA ALA A 602 -21.19 9.67 -10.12
C ALA A 602 -21.32 8.93 -8.78
N GLY A 603 -22.27 9.34 -7.93
CA GLY A 603 -22.64 8.50 -6.78
C GLY A 603 -23.39 9.16 -5.63
N ARG A 604 -23.29 10.48 -5.45
CA ARG A 604 -23.88 11.18 -4.29
C ARG A 604 -25.41 11.08 -4.21
N ASP A 605 -26.11 11.08 -5.35
CA ASP A 605 -27.57 10.96 -5.38
C ASP A 605 -28.10 9.54 -5.08
N SER A 606 -27.21 8.57 -4.83
CA SER A 606 -27.57 7.15 -4.70
C SER A 606 -27.32 6.52 -3.33
N LEU A 607 -26.75 7.27 -2.39
CA LEU A 607 -26.46 6.85 -1.02
C LEU A 607 -27.47 7.46 -0.04
N ASP A 608 -27.90 6.69 0.95
CA ASP A 608 -28.67 7.23 2.07
C ASP A 608 -27.80 8.23 2.86
N PRO A 609 -28.24 9.49 3.07
CA PRO A 609 -27.46 10.50 3.79
C PRO A 609 -27.17 10.15 5.26
N LEU A 610 -27.80 9.11 5.80
CA LEU A 610 -27.52 8.57 7.14
C LEU A 610 -26.35 7.57 7.18
N LEU A 611 -25.79 7.18 6.02
CA LEU A 611 -24.62 6.30 5.98
C LEU A 611 -23.33 7.10 6.20
N ASP A 612 -22.62 6.79 7.28
CA ASP A 612 -21.28 7.30 7.52
C ASP A 612 -20.27 6.60 6.60
N LEU A 613 -19.57 7.36 5.77
CA LEU A 613 -18.66 6.82 4.76
C LEU A 613 -17.37 6.26 5.36
N ASP A 614 -17.03 6.62 6.61
CA ASP A 614 -15.84 6.13 7.30
C ASP A 614 -16.01 4.73 7.92
N SER A 615 -17.27 4.28 8.04
CA SER A 615 -17.63 3.12 8.84
C SER A 615 -18.62 2.20 8.12
N ALA A 616 -19.62 2.74 7.41
CA ALA A 616 -20.63 1.94 6.73
C ALA A 616 -20.04 1.10 5.58
N GLY A 617 -20.17 -0.21 5.67
CA GLY A 617 -19.66 -1.14 4.66
C GLY A 617 -18.12 -1.28 4.64
N VAL A 618 -17.42 -0.74 5.65
CA VAL A 618 -15.97 -0.80 5.77
C VAL A 618 -15.56 -2.06 6.55
N TYR A 619 -15.52 -3.19 5.86
CA TYR A 619 -15.11 -4.49 6.44
C TYR A 619 -13.61 -4.77 6.32
N TYR A 620 -12.82 -3.76 5.91
CA TYR A 620 -11.38 -3.85 5.78
C TYR A 620 -10.73 -2.47 5.92
N THR A 621 -9.57 -2.43 6.57
CA THR A 621 -8.70 -1.26 6.66
C THR A 621 -7.28 -1.69 6.26
N ALA A 622 -6.45 -0.76 5.77
CA ALA A 622 -5.09 -1.07 5.32
C ALA A 622 -4.16 -1.61 6.44
N GLY A 623 -4.56 -1.48 7.71
CA GLY A 623 -3.86 -2.04 8.86
C GLY A 623 -4.47 -3.33 9.44
N ALA A 624 -5.50 -3.90 8.80
CA ALA A 624 -6.09 -5.15 9.24
C ALA A 624 -5.29 -6.36 8.73
N PRO A 625 -5.13 -7.46 9.50
CA PRO A 625 -4.42 -8.66 9.07
C PRO A 625 -4.97 -9.28 7.78
N PHE A 626 -4.15 -10.07 7.08
CA PHE A 626 -4.51 -10.69 5.80
C PHE A 626 -5.85 -11.46 5.83
N PHE A 627 -6.15 -12.22 6.89
CA PHE A 627 -7.42 -12.97 6.98
C PHE A 627 -8.67 -12.06 7.07
N VAL A 628 -8.51 -10.77 7.39
CA VAL A 628 -9.60 -9.79 7.33
C VAL A 628 -9.92 -9.40 5.89
N LEU A 629 -8.92 -9.43 4.99
CA LEU A 629 -9.15 -9.23 3.56
C LEU A 629 -10.07 -10.32 2.99
N GLU A 630 -9.82 -11.58 3.35
CA GLU A 630 -10.66 -12.71 2.97
C GLU A 630 -12.11 -12.45 3.39
N LEU A 631 -12.33 -12.09 4.65
CA LEU A 631 -13.65 -11.73 5.17
C LEU A 631 -14.29 -10.56 4.42
N ARG A 632 -13.54 -9.52 4.07
CA ARG A 632 -14.08 -8.40 3.29
C ARG A 632 -14.62 -8.85 1.93
N VAL A 633 -13.97 -9.79 1.26
CA VAL A 633 -14.49 -10.38 0.02
C VAL A 633 -15.78 -11.14 0.28
N GLN A 634 -15.81 -11.92 1.36
CA GLN A 634 -17.01 -12.66 1.72
C GLN A 634 -18.17 -11.72 2.09
N MET A 635 -17.90 -10.59 2.73
CA MET A 635 -18.89 -9.57 3.04
C MET A 635 -19.41 -8.85 1.78
N GLU A 636 -18.54 -8.56 0.79
CA GLU A 636 -18.99 -8.04 -0.51
C GLU A 636 -19.93 -9.04 -1.20
N ASN A 637 -19.54 -10.31 -1.25
CA ASN A 637 -20.36 -11.38 -1.84
C ASN A 637 -21.68 -11.59 -1.07
N PHE A 638 -21.64 -11.50 0.25
CA PHE A 638 -22.80 -11.59 1.12
C PHE A 638 -23.83 -10.51 0.78
N TRP A 639 -23.42 -9.23 0.82
CA TRP A 639 -24.35 -8.12 0.57
C TRP A 639 -24.92 -8.14 -0.85
N LYS A 640 -24.11 -8.50 -1.85
CA LYS A 640 -24.55 -8.65 -3.25
C LYS A 640 -25.55 -9.78 -3.46
N MET A 641 -25.38 -10.90 -2.75
CA MET A 641 -26.16 -12.13 -3.00
C MET A 641 -27.27 -12.39 -1.98
N ARG A 642 -27.37 -11.61 -0.90
CA ARG A 642 -28.20 -11.87 0.29
C ARG A 642 -29.62 -12.35 -0.03
N ASP A 643 -30.27 -11.75 -1.02
CA ASP A 643 -31.68 -12.01 -1.36
C ASP A 643 -31.89 -13.33 -2.12
N SER A 644 -30.81 -14.07 -2.38
CA SER A 644 -30.80 -15.27 -3.22
C SER A 644 -30.07 -16.46 -2.62
N VAL A 645 -29.24 -16.27 -1.58
CA VAL A 645 -28.48 -17.36 -0.93
C VAL A 645 -29.45 -18.33 -0.24
N THR A 646 -29.23 -19.63 -0.43
CA THR A 646 -30.03 -20.70 0.20
C THR A 646 -29.23 -21.60 1.12
N ALA A 647 -27.90 -21.53 1.06
CA ALA A 647 -27.01 -22.18 2.02
C ALA A 647 -25.81 -21.27 2.30
N VAL A 648 -25.29 -21.28 3.52
CA VAL A 648 -24.04 -20.59 3.87
C VAL A 648 -23.11 -21.53 4.61
N ALA A 649 -21.81 -21.49 4.30
CA ALA A 649 -20.77 -22.20 5.02
C ALA A 649 -19.91 -21.23 5.83
N LEU A 650 -19.72 -21.52 7.11
CA LEU A 650 -18.90 -20.75 8.05
C LEU A 650 -17.85 -21.67 8.67
N GLY A 651 -16.60 -21.20 8.73
CA GLY A 651 -15.49 -22.03 9.17
C GLY A 651 -14.14 -21.36 9.05
N SER A 652 -13.10 -22.17 9.15
CA SER A 652 -11.70 -21.80 9.06
C SER A 652 -11.16 -21.91 7.63
N SER A 653 -9.83 -21.83 7.48
CA SER A 653 -9.12 -22.14 6.24
C SER A 653 -9.50 -23.51 5.67
N ARG A 654 -9.83 -24.50 6.50
CA ARG A 654 -10.21 -25.85 6.05
C ARG A 654 -11.50 -25.84 5.23
N THR A 655 -12.52 -25.11 5.68
CA THR A 655 -13.76 -24.91 4.89
C THR A 655 -13.56 -23.93 3.74
N MET A 656 -12.75 -22.88 3.96
CA MET A 656 -12.47 -21.88 2.92
C MET A 656 -11.85 -22.52 1.67
N TYR A 657 -10.82 -23.35 1.86
CA TYR A 657 -10.15 -24.06 0.76
C TYR A 657 -10.87 -25.35 0.35
N GLY A 658 -11.63 -25.97 1.26
CA GLY A 658 -12.28 -27.27 1.04
C GLY A 658 -13.66 -27.21 0.39
N VAL A 659 -14.39 -26.10 0.49
CA VAL A 659 -15.77 -25.99 -0.04
C VAL A 659 -15.85 -24.91 -1.11
N HIS A 660 -16.09 -25.31 -2.35
CA HIS A 660 -16.20 -24.42 -3.48
C HIS A 660 -17.66 -24.25 -3.92
N ALA A 661 -18.22 -23.08 -3.66
CA ALA A 661 -19.63 -22.78 -3.92
C ALA A 661 -20.11 -23.08 -5.34
N PRO A 662 -19.36 -22.75 -6.42
CA PRO A 662 -19.76 -23.11 -7.78
C PRO A 662 -19.96 -24.61 -8.05
N TRP A 663 -19.40 -25.51 -7.24
CA TRP A 663 -19.59 -26.96 -7.41
C TRP A 663 -20.81 -27.51 -6.66
N VAL A 664 -21.43 -26.73 -5.77
CA VAL A 664 -22.70 -27.07 -5.14
C VAL A 664 -23.84 -26.57 -6.02
N LYS A 665 -24.60 -27.49 -6.65
CA LYS A 665 -25.61 -27.16 -7.67
C LYS A 665 -27.03 -27.14 -7.14
N SER A 666 -27.31 -27.88 -6.08
CA SER A 666 -28.64 -27.99 -5.46
C SER A 666 -29.01 -26.76 -4.65
N GLN A 667 -28.02 -25.99 -4.17
CA GLN A 667 -28.18 -24.77 -3.38
C GLN A 667 -27.39 -23.62 -3.99
N LYS A 668 -27.87 -22.39 -3.77
CA LYS A 668 -27.04 -21.20 -3.97
C LYS A 668 -26.20 -21.00 -2.71
N LEU A 669 -25.05 -21.69 -2.67
CA LEU A 669 -24.12 -21.66 -1.55
C LEU A 669 -23.31 -20.36 -1.54
N LEU A 670 -23.13 -19.77 -0.37
CA LEU A 670 -22.11 -18.77 -0.10
C LEU A 670 -21.12 -19.37 0.92
N ASN A 671 -19.84 -19.45 0.59
CA ASN A 671 -18.81 -19.84 1.55
C ASN A 671 -18.22 -18.57 2.17
N MET A 672 -18.47 -18.32 3.45
CA MET A 672 -17.91 -17.18 4.20
C MET A 672 -16.86 -17.62 5.23
N ALA A 673 -16.28 -18.81 5.06
CA ALA A 673 -15.13 -19.23 5.85
C ALA A 673 -13.90 -18.37 5.53
N PHE A 674 -13.02 -18.22 6.52
CA PHE A 674 -11.81 -17.41 6.45
C PHE A 674 -10.68 -18.06 7.26
N SER A 675 -9.44 -17.72 6.96
CA SER A 675 -8.27 -18.19 7.68
C SER A 675 -8.37 -17.82 9.17
N SER A 676 -8.00 -18.76 10.04
CA SER A 676 -8.14 -18.61 11.51
C SER A 676 -9.58 -18.46 12.02
N GLY A 677 -10.60 -18.77 11.19
CA GLY A 677 -12.00 -18.77 11.61
C GLY A 677 -12.29 -19.78 12.73
N ASP A 678 -12.62 -19.26 13.92
CA ASP A 678 -12.94 -20.02 15.12
C ASP A 678 -14.45 -19.99 15.43
N ILE A 679 -14.88 -20.67 16.49
CA ILE A 679 -16.28 -20.70 16.92
C ILE A 679 -16.85 -19.31 17.26
N TYR A 680 -16.02 -18.35 17.67
CA TYR A 680 -16.50 -17.00 18.00
C TYR A 680 -16.85 -16.22 16.73
N GLY A 681 -16.00 -16.31 15.70
CA GLY A 681 -16.30 -15.74 14.39
C GLY A 681 -17.49 -16.42 13.71
N ILE A 682 -17.56 -17.76 13.80
CA ILE A 682 -18.70 -18.53 13.28
C ILE A 682 -20.00 -18.10 13.98
N ASP A 683 -20.02 -18.00 15.31
CA ASP A 683 -21.20 -17.61 16.09
C ASP A 683 -21.64 -16.17 15.77
N TYR A 684 -20.69 -15.24 15.68
CA TYR A 684 -20.97 -13.85 15.35
C TYR A 684 -21.58 -13.70 13.94
N LEU A 685 -20.93 -14.27 12.91
CA LEU A 685 -21.40 -14.19 11.53
C LEU A 685 -22.74 -14.90 11.34
N ALA A 686 -22.93 -16.05 11.99
CA ALA A 686 -24.19 -16.79 11.93
C ALA A 686 -25.36 -15.97 12.49
N ARG A 687 -25.22 -15.38 13.69
CA ARG A 687 -26.29 -14.66 14.37
C ARG A 687 -26.60 -13.32 13.71
N ASN A 688 -25.55 -12.53 13.47
CA ASN A 688 -25.71 -11.11 13.13
C ASN A 688 -25.89 -10.88 11.64
N TYR A 689 -25.47 -11.83 10.79
CA TYR A 689 -25.56 -11.70 9.33
C TYR A 689 -26.39 -12.81 8.70
N ALA A 690 -25.97 -14.07 8.81
CA ALA A 690 -26.61 -15.16 8.05
C ALA A 690 -28.09 -15.34 8.43
N LEU A 691 -28.38 -15.53 9.72
CA LEU A 691 -29.73 -15.76 10.22
C LEU A 691 -30.58 -14.46 10.27
N GLN A 692 -29.94 -13.30 10.15
CA GLN A 692 -30.61 -11.99 10.18
C GLN A 692 -31.02 -11.50 8.79
N HIS A 693 -30.16 -11.70 7.77
CA HIS A 693 -30.29 -11.02 6.47
C HIS A 693 -30.42 -11.94 5.26
N LEU A 694 -30.41 -13.26 5.43
CA LEU A 694 -30.59 -14.20 4.33
C LEU A 694 -32.02 -14.77 4.32
N PRO A 695 -33.01 -14.09 3.71
CA PRO A 695 -34.42 -14.46 3.82
C PRO A 695 -34.77 -15.80 3.17
N LYS A 696 -33.87 -16.39 2.38
CA LYS A 696 -34.06 -17.68 1.69
C LYS A 696 -33.17 -18.80 2.24
N LEU A 697 -32.47 -18.56 3.35
CA LEU A 697 -31.55 -19.52 3.93
C LEU A 697 -32.30 -20.80 4.34
N LYS A 698 -31.78 -21.95 3.92
CA LYS A 698 -32.30 -23.29 4.28
C LYS A 698 -31.29 -24.08 5.08
N TYR A 699 -30.00 -23.90 4.77
CA TYR A 699 -28.91 -24.66 5.37
C TYR A 699 -27.81 -23.75 5.92
N LEU A 700 -27.42 -23.98 7.16
CA LEU A 700 -26.29 -23.35 7.82
C LEU A 700 -25.22 -24.43 8.05
N VAL A 701 -24.15 -24.40 7.25
CA VAL A 701 -23.02 -25.31 7.37
C VAL A 701 -21.99 -24.69 8.31
N LEU A 702 -21.76 -25.34 9.45
CA LEU A 702 -20.83 -24.88 10.48
C LEU A 702 -19.67 -25.85 10.57
N GLU A 703 -18.46 -25.38 10.26
CA GLU A 703 -17.25 -26.14 10.56
C GLU A 703 -17.13 -26.34 12.06
N THR A 704 -16.91 -27.58 12.50
CA THR A 704 -16.71 -27.90 13.90
C THR A 704 -15.26 -28.23 14.25
N SER A 705 -14.39 -28.47 13.24
CA SER A 705 -12.94 -28.80 13.36
C SER A 705 -12.53 -29.06 14.80
N ILE A 706 -12.73 -30.30 15.25
CA ILE A 706 -12.85 -30.63 16.69
C ILE A 706 -11.60 -30.23 17.48
N ASP A 707 -10.45 -30.23 16.82
CA ASP A 707 -9.16 -29.80 17.33
C ASP A 707 -9.02 -28.27 17.54
N PHE A 708 -10.01 -27.47 17.13
CA PHE A 708 -10.15 -26.03 17.44
C PHE A 708 -11.07 -25.72 18.62
N LEU A 709 -11.66 -26.73 19.27
CA LEU A 709 -12.56 -26.48 20.40
C LEU A 709 -11.85 -26.00 21.67
N TRP A 710 -10.51 -25.99 21.70
CA TRP A 710 -9.70 -25.51 22.83
C TRP A 710 -9.33 -24.02 22.76
N VAL A 711 -9.80 -23.29 21.75
CA VAL A 711 -9.56 -21.84 21.63
C VAL A 711 -10.27 -21.07 22.75
N THR A 712 -9.52 -20.22 23.45
CA THR A 712 -10.02 -19.26 24.45
C THR A 712 -10.12 -17.86 23.85
N GLU A 713 -11.08 -17.06 24.33
CA GLU A 713 -11.07 -15.59 24.19
C GLU A 713 -11.13 -15.00 22.76
N ALA A 714 -11.83 -15.65 21.81
CA ALA A 714 -12.09 -15.06 20.49
C ALA A 714 -10.82 -14.51 19.83
N ALA A 715 -9.67 -15.17 20.02
CA ALA A 715 -8.35 -14.63 19.72
C ALA A 715 -8.23 -14.12 18.27
N SER A 716 -8.82 -14.84 17.31
CA SER A 716 -8.88 -14.41 15.92
C SER A 716 -9.97 -13.37 15.68
N TRP A 717 -11.18 -13.61 16.20
CA TRP A 717 -12.35 -12.76 15.93
C TRP A 717 -12.24 -11.36 16.56
N GLN A 718 -11.67 -11.22 17.76
CA GLN A 718 -11.44 -9.93 18.41
C GLN A 718 -10.54 -9.03 17.57
N ILE A 719 -9.52 -9.59 16.93
CA ILE A 719 -8.63 -8.84 16.04
C ILE A 719 -9.42 -8.34 14.82
N VAL A 720 -10.27 -9.17 14.23
CA VAL A 720 -11.18 -8.76 13.14
C VAL A 720 -12.08 -7.61 13.61
N PHE A 721 -12.83 -7.82 14.69
CA PHE A 721 -13.78 -6.86 15.22
C PHE A 721 -13.12 -5.54 15.66
N ALA A 722 -11.89 -5.60 16.17
CA ALA A 722 -11.18 -4.42 16.65
C ALA A 722 -10.55 -3.57 15.55
N SER A 723 -10.07 -4.20 14.48
CA SER A 723 -9.31 -3.58 13.40
C SER A 723 -10.15 -2.97 12.27
N VAL A 724 -11.45 -3.30 12.18
CA VAL A 724 -12.34 -2.78 11.14
C VAL A 724 -13.61 -2.11 11.69
N PRO A 725 -13.94 -0.88 11.27
CA PRO A 725 -15.06 -0.13 11.84
C PRO A 725 -16.44 -0.66 11.40
N GLY A 726 -16.54 -1.34 10.25
CA GLY A 726 -17.83 -1.75 9.68
C GLY A 726 -18.65 -2.70 10.55
N TYR A 727 -18.02 -3.65 11.24
CA TYR A 727 -18.76 -4.57 12.13
C TYR A 727 -19.34 -3.83 13.35
N ARG A 728 -18.61 -2.87 13.93
CA ARG A 728 -19.10 -2.02 15.03
C ARG A 728 -20.17 -1.05 14.57
N TYR A 729 -20.02 -0.53 13.35
CA TYR A 729 -21.01 0.35 12.75
C TYR A 729 -22.33 -0.39 12.53
N ASP A 730 -22.28 -1.59 11.97
CA ASP A 730 -23.45 -2.46 11.84
C ASP A 730 -24.07 -2.75 13.22
N GLU A 731 -23.27 -3.10 14.23
CA GLU A 731 -23.76 -3.32 15.60
C GLU A 731 -24.45 -2.09 16.19
N SER A 732 -23.86 -0.90 16.02
CA SER A 732 -24.46 0.36 16.51
C SER A 732 -25.78 0.73 15.83
N HIS A 733 -26.06 0.12 14.67
CA HIS A 733 -27.32 0.22 13.94
C HIS A 733 -28.18 -1.05 14.05
N ASP A 734 -27.93 -1.86 15.10
CA ASP A 734 -28.63 -3.09 15.41
C ASP A 734 -28.69 -4.06 14.22
N PHE A 735 -27.54 -4.18 13.56
CA PHE A 735 -27.30 -4.94 12.34
C PHE A 735 -28.42 -4.74 11.32
N TRP A 736 -28.88 -3.50 11.12
CA TRP A 736 -29.88 -3.17 10.09
C TRP A 736 -31.14 -4.03 10.12
N LYS A 737 -31.55 -4.51 11.31
CA LYS A 737 -32.66 -5.46 11.46
C LYS A 737 -33.98 -4.97 10.86
N ASP A 738 -34.19 -3.65 10.85
CA ASP A 738 -35.42 -3.00 10.38
C ASP A 738 -35.37 -2.67 8.88
N GLY A 739 -34.23 -2.90 8.23
CA GLY A 739 -34.04 -2.67 6.80
C GLY A 739 -32.61 -2.24 6.48
N VAL A 740 -32.07 -2.76 5.38
CA VAL A 740 -30.72 -2.39 4.91
C VAL A 740 -30.76 -1.06 4.16
N PRO A 741 -29.92 -0.07 4.54
CA PRO A 741 -29.91 1.25 3.91
C PRO A 741 -29.60 1.21 2.42
N LYS A 742 -30.18 2.15 1.68
CA LYS A 742 -29.95 2.27 0.23
C LYS A 742 -28.49 2.67 -0.02
N GLY A 743 -27.78 1.84 -0.80
CA GLY A 743 -26.41 2.13 -1.21
C GLY A 743 -25.32 1.46 -0.35
N LEU A 744 -25.67 0.75 0.73
CA LEU A 744 -24.70 0.00 1.54
C LEU A 744 -23.88 -1.00 0.69
N GLU A 745 -24.54 -1.75 -0.21
CA GLU A 745 -23.87 -2.67 -1.15
C GLU A 745 -22.82 -1.96 -2.04
N LYS A 746 -23.11 -0.72 -2.46
CA LYS A 746 -22.18 0.08 -3.28
C LYS A 746 -20.96 0.53 -2.46
N LEU A 747 -21.17 0.92 -1.20
CA LEU A 747 -20.07 1.27 -0.29
C LEU A 747 -19.14 0.07 -0.09
N VAL A 748 -19.71 -1.10 0.22
CA VAL A 748 -18.94 -2.34 0.39
C VAL A 748 -18.14 -2.70 -0.87
N SER A 749 -18.73 -2.51 -2.05
CA SER A 749 -18.08 -2.77 -3.34
C SER A 749 -17.00 -1.75 -3.71
N GLY A 750 -17.02 -0.55 -3.11
CA GLY A 750 -16.13 0.58 -3.40
C GLY A 750 -14.87 0.65 -2.53
N VAL A 751 -14.76 -0.18 -1.48
CA VAL A 751 -13.56 -0.29 -0.63
C VAL A 751 -12.43 -0.98 -1.42
N PRO A 752 -11.19 -0.44 -1.44
CA PRO A 752 -10.08 -0.98 -2.22
C PRO A 752 -9.79 -2.46 -1.98
N LYS A 753 -9.24 -3.08 -3.03
CA LYS A 753 -8.62 -4.40 -3.03
C LYS A 753 -7.10 -4.19 -3.07
N PRO A 754 -6.28 -4.92 -2.31
CA PRO A 754 -4.83 -4.75 -2.34
C PRO A 754 -4.25 -5.04 -3.74
N GLN A 755 -3.19 -4.32 -4.08
CA GLN A 755 -2.62 -4.21 -5.43
C GLN A 755 -1.85 -5.45 -5.92
N SER A 756 -1.61 -6.46 -5.05
CA SER A 756 -0.97 -7.74 -5.41
C SER A 756 -1.80 -8.63 -6.35
N GLU A 757 -2.90 -8.11 -6.90
CA GLU A 757 -3.95 -8.85 -7.59
C GLU A 757 -4.09 -8.49 -9.09
N MET A 758 -3.20 -7.65 -9.64
CA MET A 758 -3.14 -7.42 -11.10
C MET A 758 -2.35 -8.50 -11.87
N THR A 759 -1.67 -9.44 -11.20
CA THR A 759 -0.84 -10.46 -11.88
C THR A 759 -1.47 -11.86 -11.92
N SER A 760 -2.63 -12.10 -11.30
CA SER A 760 -3.38 -13.34 -11.49
C SER A 760 -4.90 -13.08 -11.57
N PRO A 761 -5.52 -13.25 -12.75
CA PRO A 761 -6.97 -13.12 -12.94
C PRO A 761 -7.82 -14.16 -12.20
N ALA A 762 -7.22 -15.06 -11.41
CA ALA A 762 -7.93 -16.04 -10.59
C ALA A 762 -8.40 -15.40 -9.26
N LYS A 763 -9.38 -14.50 -9.39
CA LYS A 763 -10.42 -14.08 -8.44
C LYS A 763 -10.13 -14.39 -6.96
N LEU A 764 -10.02 -13.35 -6.13
CA LEU A 764 -9.99 -13.35 -4.66
C LEU A 764 -11.14 -14.11 -3.94
N GLY A 765 -12.04 -14.79 -4.65
CA GLY A 765 -13.07 -15.69 -4.11
C GLY A 765 -12.92 -17.16 -4.54
N GLU A 766 -11.89 -17.51 -5.31
CA GLU A 766 -11.55 -18.88 -5.71
C GLU A 766 -10.32 -19.35 -4.92
N PHE A 767 -10.51 -19.58 -3.61
CA PHE A 767 -9.49 -20.09 -2.70
C PHE A 767 -9.24 -21.59 -2.94
N LEU A 768 -8.57 -21.96 -4.03
CA LEU A 768 -8.26 -23.36 -4.35
C LEU A 768 -6.76 -23.61 -4.32
N LEU A 769 -6.34 -24.59 -3.52
CA LEU A 769 -4.94 -24.94 -3.34
C LEU A 769 -4.47 -25.98 -4.38
N PRO A 770 -3.19 -25.95 -4.80
CA PRO A 770 -2.64 -27.01 -5.65
C PRO A 770 -2.52 -28.34 -4.89
N ALA A 771 -2.21 -29.42 -5.60
CA ALA A 771 -1.92 -30.71 -4.97
C ALA A 771 -0.46 -30.75 -4.51
N ASN A 772 -0.23 -31.16 -3.27
CA ASN A 772 1.11 -31.27 -2.67
C ASN A 772 1.25 -32.43 -1.66
N GLY A 773 0.18 -33.22 -1.46
CA GLY A 773 0.22 -34.42 -0.60
C GLY A 773 -0.14 -34.13 0.86
N TRP A 774 -0.45 -35.18 1.60
CA TRP A 774 -0.79 -35.08 3.03
C TRP A 774 0.43 -34.85 3.94
N GLY A 775 1.65 -35.08 3.46
CA GLY A 775 2.86 -34.96 4.27
C GLY A 775 2.94 -35.97 5.43
N SER A 776 3.70 -35.63 6.47
CA SER A 776 3.85 -36.46 7.67
C SER A 776 2.85 -36.03 8.76
N PRO A 777 2.30 -36.94 9.57
CA PRO A 777 1.30 -36.60 10.59
C PRO A 777 1.94 -35.90 11.81
N ASN A 778 2.42 -34.68 11.62
CA ASN A 778 3.04 -33.86 12.67
C ASN A 778 1.98 -33.44 13.69
N VAL A 779 2.29 -33.50 14.98
CA VAL A 779 1.37 -33.10 16.05
C VAL A 779 1.95 -31.88 16.76
N MET A 780 1.24 -30.75 16.72
CA MET A 780 1.72 -29.45 17.21
C MET A 780 1.60 -29.30 18.73
N HIS A 781 0.62 -29.96 19.36
CA HIS A 781 0.35 -29.84 20.78
C HIS A 781 0.30 -31.21 21.47
N ASP A 782 0.69 -31.27 22.74
CA ASP A 782 0.64 -32.50 23.51
C ASP A 782 -0.81 -32.93 23.79
N THR A 783 -1.17 -34.09 23.22
CA THR A 783 -2.51 -34.68 23.29
C THR A 783 -3.04 -34.97 24.69
N THR A 784 -2.16 -35.05 25.70
CA THR A 784 -2.56 -35.36 27.08
C THR A 784 -3.20 -34.17 27.80
N PHE A 785 -2.96 -32.95 27.33
CA PHE A 785 -3.50 -31.71 27.91
C PHE A 785 -4.82 -31.26 27.26
N MET A 786 -5.28 -31.93 26.21
CA MET A 786 -6.49 -31.55 25.47
C MET A 786 -7.62 -32.56 25.70
N ARG A 787 -8.47 -32.34 26.72
CA ARG A 787 -9.52 -33.29 27.16
C ARG A 787 -10.91 -32.76 26.84
N ALA A 788 -11.81 -33.62 26.38
CA ALA A 788 -13.19 -33.20 26.07
C ALA A 788 -13.97 -32.65 27.28
N THR A 789 -13.51 -32.96 28.49
CA THR A 789 -14.08 -32.44 29.74
C THR A 789 -13.60 -31.03 30.11
N ASP A 790 -12.66 -30.47 29.35
CA ASP A 790 -12.13 -29.14 29.65
C ASP A 790 -13.25 -28.09 29.54
N PRO A 791 -13.38 -27.15 30.50
CA PRO A 791 -14.46 -26.17 30.49
C PRO A 791 -14.56 -25.35 29.20
N ILE A 792 -13.43 -25.10 28.53
CA ILE A 792 -13.35 -24.37 27.27
C ILE A 792 -14.12 -25.12 26.16
N VAL A 793 -13.90 -26.44 26.05
CA VAL A 793 -14.58 -27.30 25.06
C VAL A 793 -16.09 -27.32 25.32
N VAL A 794 -16.48 -27.51 26.59
CA VAL A 794 -17.90 -27.51 26.99
C VAL A 794 -18.58 -26.18 26.65
N ASN A 795 -17.91 -25.05 26.93
CA ASN A 795 -18.43 -23.73 26.61
C ASN A 795 -18.58 -23.50 25.10
N ASN A 796 -17.58 -23.96 24.32
CA ASN A 796 -17.61 -23.84 22.86
C ASN A 796 -18.70 -24.73 22.24
N LEU A 797 -18.94 -25.94 22.77
CA LEU A 797 -20.05 -26.80 22.36
C LEU A 797 -21.42 -26.19 22.67
N GLU A 798 -21.55 -25.46 23.78
CA GLU A 798 -22.81 -24.77 24.10
C GLU A 798 -23.10 -23.62 23.13
N LYS A 799 -22.09 -22.96 22.55
CA LYS A 799 -22.29 -21.97 21.47
C LYS A 799 -22.93 -22.61 20.24
N TYR A 800 -22.39 -23.74 19.77
CA TYR A 800 -22.99 -24.52 18.69
C TYR A 800 -24.43 -24.94 19.02
N ARG A 801 -24.68 -25.43 20.26
CA ARG A 801 -26.04 -25.80 20.71
C ARG A 801 -27.01 -24.63 20.59
N ASN A 802 -26.58 -23.43 20.97
CA ASN A 802 -27.40 -22.23 20.90
C ASN A 802 -27.64 -21.76 19.46
N LEU A 803 -26.66 -21.90 18.57
CA LEU A 803 -26.84 -21.64 17.14
C LEU A 803 -27.85 -22.61 16.52
N VAL A 804 -27.78 -23.90 16.84
CA VAL A 804 -28.73 -24.91 16.35
C VAL A 804 -30.16 -24.58 16.79
N LYS A 805 -30.36 -24.20 18.06
CA LYS A 805 -31.67 -23.77 18.56
C LYS A 805 -32.20 -22.54 17.79
N LEU A 806 -31.35 -21.53 17.56
CA LEU A 806 -31.72 -20.30 16.85
C LEU A 806 -32.06 -20.59 15.38
N ALA A 807 -31.19 -21.29 14.66
CA ALA A 807 -31.41 -21.66 13.26
C ALA A 807 -32.71 -22.47 13.09
N LYS A 808 -32.95 -23.45 13.97
CA LYS A 808 -34.17 -24.25 13.95
C LYS A 808 -35.43 -23.42 14.19
N SER A 809 -35.37 -22.40 15.05
CA SER A 809 -36.51 -21.49 15.28
C SER A 809 -36.90 -20.68 14.04
N GLN A 810 -35.98 -20.53 13.08
CA GLN A 810 -36.18 -19.86 11.80
C GLN A 810 -36.38 -20.84 10.63
N GLY A 811 -36.51 -22.14 10.90
CA GLY A 811 -36.68 -23.16 9.86
C GLY A 811 -35.40 -23.48 9.06
N VAL A 812 -34.22 -23.13 9.60
CA VAL A 812 -32.91 -23.39 8.99
C VAL A 812 -32.32 -24.68 9.57
N THR A 813 -31.90 -25.59 8.71
CA THR A 813 -31.22 -26.85 9.09
C THR A 813 -29.72 -26.61 9.26
N VAL A 814 -29.15 -27.02 10.39
CA VAL A 814 -27.71 -26.94 10.64
C VAL A 814 -27.01 -28.23 10.18
N VAL A 815 -25.88 -28.07 9.49
CA VAL A 815 -24.96 -29.13 9.09
C VAL A 815 -23.61 -28.88 9.76
N PHE A 816 -23.18 -29.76 10.66
CA PHE A 816 -21.83 -29.73 11.22
C PHE A 816 -20.84 -30.40 10.26
N LEU A 817 -19.89 -29.64 9.74
CA LEU A 817 -18.85 -30.12 8.85
C LEU A 817 -17.58 -30.45 9.65
N ILE A 818 -17.13 -31.71 9.58
CA ILE A 818 -15.81 -32.13 10.08
C ILE A 818 -14.92 -32.43 8.86
N PRO A 819 -14.01 -31.52 8.48
CA PRO A 819 -13.20 -31.67 7.27
C PRO A 819 -12.15 -32.79 7.41
N PRO A 820 -11.77 -33.43 6.28
CA PRO A 820 -10.69 -34.42 6.28
C PRO A 820 -9.33 -33.78 6.62
N GLN A 821 -8.45 -34.58 7.21
CA GLN A 821 -7.05 -34.24 7.52
C GLN A 821 -6.16 -35.43 7.12
N ASN A 822 -4.85 -35.36 7.35
CA ASN A 822 -3.95 -36.47 7.03
C ASN A 822 -4.45 -37.79 7.64
N PRO A 823 -4.77 -38.82 6.83
CA PRO A 823 -5.33 -40.08 7.33
C PRO A 823 -4.34 -40.84 8.24
N GLU A 824 -3.04 -40.53 8.15
CA GLU A 824 -1.99 -41.12 8.99
C GLU A 824 -2.10 -40.70 10.46
N TYR A 825 -2.85 -39.65 10.80
CA TYR A 825 -3.20 -39.36 12.21
C TYR A 825 -3.93 -40.54 12.87
N ALA A 826 -4.60 -41.42 12.10
CA ALA A 826 -5.20 -42.64 12.61
C ALA A 826 -4.20 -43.61 13.26
N LYS A 827 -2.91 -43.49 12.95
CA LYS A 827 -1.80 -44.27 13.53
C LYS A 827 -1.17 -43.59 14.74
N THR A 828 -1.61 -42.38 15.09
CA THR A 828 -1.12 -41.59 16.23
C THR A 828 -2.14 -41.56 17.37
N GLY A 829 -1.77 -40.95 18.51
CA GLY A 829 -2.71 -40.65 19.60
C GLY A 829 -3.63 -39.44 19.31
N SER A 830 -3.33 -38.65 18.28
CA SER A 830 -4.04 -37.43 17.93
C SER A 830 -5.09 -37.64 16.84
N PHE A 831 -6.21 -36.91 16.92
CA PHE A 831 -7.24 -36.88 15.88
C PHE A 831 -6.81 -36.07 14.65
N GLY A 832 -6.00 -35.03 14.88
CA GLY A 832 -5.52 -34.11 13.86
C GLY A 832 -4.24 -33.39 14.27
N ILE A 833 -3.82 -32.41 13.48
CA ILE A 833 -2.54 -31.70 13.66
C ILE A 833 -2.44 -30.97 15.01
N TYR A 834 -3.53 -30.44 15.55
CA TYR A 834 -3.51 -29.64 16.79
C TYR A 834 -3.63 -30.45 18.08
N GLY A 835 -3.51 -31.78 18.03
CA GLY A 835 -3.34 -32.57 19.26
C GLY A 835 -4.62 -33.01 19.99
N ALA A 836 -5.81 -32.94 19.39
CA ALA A 836 -7.02 -33.44 20.05
C ALA A 836 -6.96 -34.96 20.30
N LEU A 837 -7.18 -35.41 21.53
CA LEU A 837 -7.07 -36.83 21.87
C LEU A 837 -8.19 -37.65 21.20
N ARG A 838 -7.80 -38.67 20.41
CA ARG A 838 -8.76 -39.49 19.62
C ARG A 838 -9.89 -40.12 20.43
N SER A 839 -9.60 -40.58 21.65
CA SER A 839 -10.60 -41.23 22.50
C SER A 839 -11.66 -40.26 23.03
N ASP A 840 -11.35 -38.97 23.07
CA ASP A 840 -12.26 -37.92 23.51
C ASP A 840 -13.07 -37.33 22.35
N VAL A 841 -12.53 -37.32 21.13
CA VAL A 841 -13.22 -36.84 19.92
C VAL A 841 -14.54 -37.57 19.64
N GLN A 842 -14.63 -38.88 19.88
CA GLN A 842 -15.89 -39.61 19.67
C GLN A 842 -17.02 -39.06 20.56
N LYS A 843 -16.71 -38.67 21.80
CA LYS A 843 -17.70 -38.10 22.73
C LYS A 843 -18.22 -36.75 22.22
N ILE A 844 -17.33 -35.96 21.62
CA ILE A 844 -17.67 -34.66 21.03
C ILE A 844 -18.59 -34.85 19.81
N ILE A 845 -18.29 -35.82 18.93
CA ILE A 845 -19.15 -36.15 17.78
C ILE A 845 -20.54 -36.62 18.24
N ASP A 846 -20.59 -37.46 19.27
CA ASP A 846 -21.85 -37.93 19.85
C ASP A 846 -22.65 -36.76 20.45
N GLU A 847 -21.98 -35.80 21.09
CA GLU A 847 -22.61 -34.59 21.61
C GLU A 847 -23.17 -33.69 20.50
N LEU A 848 -22.41 -33.45 19.42
CA LEU A 848 -22.88 -32.70 18.25
C LEU A 848 -24.12 -33.37 17.63
N SER A 849 -24.10 -34.70 17.50
CA SER A 849 -25.23 -35.50 16.99
C SER A 849 -26.49 -35.35 17.85
N SER A 850 -26.33 -35.15 19.17
CA SER A 850 -27.45 -34.96 20.10
C SER A 850 -28.16 -33.61 19.96
N MET A 851 -27.57 -32.63 19.25
CA MET A 851 -28.11 -31.27 19.15
C MET A 851 -29.29 -31.14 18.17
N GLY A 852 -29.62 -32.19 17.43
CA GLY A 852 -30.67 -32.14 16.40
C GLY A 852 -30.22 -31.43 15.11
N ALA A 853 -28.93 -31.51 14.81
CA ALA A 853 -28.29 -31.07 13.57
C ALA A 853 -27.76 -32.27 12.78
N VAL A 854 -27.44 -32.07 11.51
CA VAL A 854 -26.84 -33.10 10.65
C VAL A 854 -25.33 -33.10 10.83
N VAL A 855 -24.72 -34.22 11.20
CA VAL A 855 -23.25 -34.35 11.25
C VAL A 855 -22.74 -34.88 9.92
N PHE A 856 -22.00 -34.04 9.21
CA PHE A 856 -21.32 -34.35 7.96
C PHE A 856 -19.82 -34.55 8.25
N ASP A 857 -19.48 -35.75 8.71
CA ASP A 857 -18.11 -36.15 9.06
C ASP A 857 -17.36 -36.72 7.87
N GLU A 858 -16.50 -35.89 7.27
CA GLU A 858 -15.63 -36.27 6.16
C GLU A 858 -14.22 -36.67 6.62
N ASN A 859 -13.90 -36.46 7.90
CA ASN A 859 -12.68 -36.97 8.51
C ASN A 859 -12.77 -38.47 8.79
N ASN A 860 -13.90 -38.91 9.34
CA ASN A 860 -14.18 -40.30 9.69
C ASN A 860 -13.05 -40.94 10.52
N MET A 861 -12.53 -40.21 11.51
CA MET A 861 -11.40 -40.64 12.36
C MET A 861 -10.16 -41.05 11.55
N GLY A 862 -9.87 -40.38 10.43
CA GLY A 862 -8.79 -40.69 9.50
C GLY A 862 -9.04 -41.89 8.57
N LYS A 863 -10.26 -42.47 8.55
CA LYS A 863 -10.63 -43.60 7.68
C LYS A 863 -11.31 -43.17 6.38
N HIS A 864 -11.07 -41.95 5.92
CA HIS A 864 -11.63 -41.42 4.70
C HIS A 864 -10.82 -41.81 3.45
N ALA A 865 -11.38 -41.57 2.27
CA ALA A 865 -10.76 -41.94 0.99
C ALA A 865 -10.16 -40.75 0.22
N TYR A 866 -9.82 -39.65 0.89
CA TYR A 866 -9.06 -38.54 0.31
C TYR A 866 -7.58 -38.94 0.15
N THR A 867 -7.11 -38.98 -1.08
CA THR A 867 -5.75 -39.38 -1.48
C THR A 867 -4.76 -38.22 -1.40
N ASP A 868 -3.46 -38.48 -1.53
CA ASP A 868 -2.43 -37.43 -1.49
C ASP A 868 -2.64 -36.35 -2.56
N ASP A 869 -3.10 -36.70 -3.76
CA ASP A 869 -3.39 -35.71 -4.80
C ASP A 869 -4.63 -34.84 -4.49
N MET A 870 -5.42 -35.24 -3.50
CA MET A 870 -6.54 -34.45 -2.94
C MET A 870 -6.10 -33.56 -1.77
N ALA A 871 -4.82 -33.56 -1.40
CA ALA A 871 -4.27 -32.82 -0.27
C ALA A 871 -3.23 -31.78 -0.69
N PHE A 872 -3.13 -30.71 0.07
CA PHE A 872 -2.09 -29.69 -0.06
C PHE A 872 -1.05 -29.78 1.07
N ASN A 873 -1.50 -30.06 2.29
CA ASN A 873 -0.66 -30.30 3.46
C ASN A 873 -1.43 -31.18 4.46
N GLU A 874 -0.95 -31.28 5.70
CA GLU A 874 -1.44 -32.17 6.75
C GLU A 874 -2.92 -31.99 7.13
N ASP A 875 -3.53 -30.83 6.87
CA ASP A 875 -4.93 -30.56 7.25
C ASP A 875 -5.73 -29.72 6.24
N HIS A 876 -5.19 -29.51 5.04
CA HIS A 876 -5.87 -28.79 3.94
C HIS A 876 -6.00 -29.63 2.66
N LEU A 877 -7.16 -29.51 2.03
CA LEU A 877 -7.46 -30.12 0.74
C LEU A 877 -6.85 -29.32 -0.43
N SER A 878 -6.41 -30.04 -1.45
CA SER A 878 -6.14 -29.47 -2.77
C SER A 878 -7.45 -29.19 -3.52
N LYS A 879 -7.36 -28.56 -4.68
CA LYS A 879 -8.48 -28.35 -5.62
C LYS A 879 -9.29 -29.62 -5.87
N LYS A 880 -8.64 -30.77 -6.05
CA LYS A 880 -9.32 -32.07 -6.27
C LYS A 880 -10.04 -32.55 -5.02
N GLY A 881 -9.44 -32.35 -3.85
CA GLY A 881 -10.09 -32.65 -2.58
C GLY A 881 -11.32 -31.77 -2.37
N ALA A 882 -11.20 -30.48 -2.64
CA ALA A 882 -12.30 -29.53 -2.55
C ALA A 882 -13.46 -29.87 -3.51
N GLU A 883 -13.15 -30.35 -4.71
CA GLU A 883 -14.15 -30.85 -5.67
C GLU A 883 -14.96 -32.00 -5.09
N ARG A 884 -14.27 -32.97 -4.48
CA ARG A 884 -14.91 -34.11 -3.83
C ARG A 884 -15.75 -33.70 -2.63
N LEU A 885 -15.23 -32.85 -1.74
CA LEU A 885 -15.94 -32.39 -0.54
C LEU A 885 -17.20 -31.61 -0.94
N SER A 886 -17.09 -30.72 -1.91
CA SER A 886 -18.20 -29.91 -2.43
C SER A 886 -19.28 -30.78 -3.07
N ALA A 887 -18.91 -31.78 -3.87
CA ALA A 887 -19.86 -32.71 -4.48
C ALA A 887 -20.61 -33.57 -3.45
N ARG A 888 -19.92 -33.99 -2.38
CA ARG A 888 -20.54 -34.73 -1.27
C ARG A 888 -21.48 -33.85 -0.46
N LEU A 889 -21.11 -32.59 -0.20
CA LEU A 889 -21.99 -31.62 0.43
C LEU A 889 -23.25 -31.34 -0.42
N ASP A 890 -23.10 -31.23 -1.75
CA ASP A 890 -24.24 -31.08 -2.66
C ASP A 890 -25.19 -32.28 -2.62
N SER A 891 -24.62 -33.50 -2.61
CA SER A 891 -25.38 -34.75 -2.47
C SER A 891 -26.17 -34.80 -1.16
N LEU A 892 -25.55 -34.36 -0.06
CA LEU A 892 -26.21 -34.25 1.23
C LEU A 892 -27.40 -33.29 1.18
N PHE A 893 -27.26 -32.10 0.55
CA PHE A 893 -28.38 -31.19 0.39
C PHE A 893 -29.52 -31.75 -0.45
N VAL A 894 -29.21 -32.54 -1.49
CA VAL A 894 -30.23 -33.25 -2.29
C VAL A 894 -30.97 -34.28 -1.43
N ASP A 895 -30.25 -35.00 -0.55
CA ASP A 895 -30.86 -36.00 0.32
C ASP A 895 -31.73 -35.37 1.41
N LEU A 896 -31.32 -34.23 1.98
CA LEU A 896 -32.10 -33.48 2.97
C LEU A 896 -33.38 -32.82 2.41
N GLN A 897 -33.51 -32.73 1.09
CA GLN A 897 -34.72 -32.24 0.41
C GLN A 897 -35.77 -33.33 0.15
N LYS A 898 -35.39 -34.61 0.22
CA LYS A 898 -36.29 -35.76 0.04
C LYS A 898 -37.04 -36.04 1.33
#